data_AF-A0A9P0GWR8-F1
#
_entry.id   AF-A0A9P0GWR8-F1
#
_cell.length_a   1.000
_cell.length_b   1.000
_cell.length_c   1.000
_cell.angle_alpha   90.00
_cell.angle_beta   90.00
_cell.angle_gamma   90.00
#
_symmetry.space_group_name_H-M   'P 1'
#
loop_
_entity.id
_entity.type
_entity.pdbx_description
1 polymer ?
#
loop_
_entity_poly.entity_id
_entity_poly.type
_entity_poly.pdbx_seq_one_letter_code
_entity_poly.pdbx_strand_id
1 'polypeptide(L)'
;MQVRLKTLNYSPSLKLKLKQCWIGMKNLQYKDIVIYMYQPADPSSLGIIRFLFGLLMLIDLSEERGGSIIDLRWGDPNDCHFPLFPLLTNPGYRCISLLYLFMWLGAAGIMLGCKFQVSTILFGVPYWYLFMLDKSLWNNHSYLFGIITLLLMGSSANQYFSLDGYLDKSLKNRDVPYWNYFILKYQFFLLYFLAGLKKMNMEWLDGYAMANLGEHWVFTPFSLVLHPEQIAYFIVHWFGFLLDLTIGFWMLIDVTRPVAFLFCASFHLMNSRLFGIGMFPYVCLATMPLFCEETWPKKIMSLFTNKNLDSSPSNNCLYQLKGKKGPSEYNTTITWQHKLVVSLVLFHCGLQVFLPYSHFITKGYNNWTNGLYGYSWDMMVHSWDTVVIIKVVDNENQRELFVDPQALTDGTRWGIHADMCVQYAQCLKRNVIPNTDTLDTNYNSKESLSSNISVYIDVWCSLNKRFTQRMYNPNYDLLKANWSPFQPVEWLLPLLTEYNNFRVQMDTISEEVYSWSPTSDVMFVADYPGFTLENFIKDDLENATLTVLEGTIVYEIENIGTLQSQGITLNKGQSIPIEIDAFHKIHTISNTPSCFMYTFSKKDIVGTTDIKAAYAPFPLIENMVERMESALLMWTHIKNSVFNIFFGIPYELRSRIKYEA
;
A
#
# COMPACT_ATOMS: atom_id res chain seq x y z
N MET A 1 -11.85 47.65 -55.32
CA MET A 1 -11.41 46.32 -54.86
C MET A 1 -11.92 46.14 -53.43
N GLN A 2 -13.05 45.46 -53.25
CA GLN A 2 -13.69 45.24 -51.95
C GLN A 2 -12.97 44.11 -51.19
N VAL A 3 -12.46 44.40 -50.00
CA VAL A 3 -12.10 43.38 -49.01
C VAL A 3 -13.22 43.35 -47.97
N ARG A 4 -14.04 42.29 -48.01
CA ARG A 4 -15.10 42.02 -47.02
C ARG A 4 -14.45 41.66 -45.68
N LEU A 5 -14.64 42.53 -44.67
CA LEU A 5 -14.49 42.16 -43.27
C LEU A 5 -15.61 41.18 -42.90
N LYS A 6 -15.27 39.89 -42.72
CA LYS A 6 -16.14 38.93 -42.06
C LYS A 6 -16.20 39.28 -40.57
N THR A 7 -17.38 39.68 -40.13
CA THR A 7 -17.78 39.86 -38.73
C THR A 7 -17.43 38.61 -37.91
N LEU A 8 -16.50 38.78 -36.96
CA LEU A 8 -16.29 37.86 -35.84
C LEU A 8 -17.54 37.90 -34.95
N ASN A 9 -18.32 36.82 -34.96
CA ASN A 9 -19.41 36.63 -34.00
C ASN A 9 -18.81 36.42 -32.60
N TYR A 10 -19.13 37.34 -31.69
CA TYR A 10 -18.73 37.32 -30.29
C TYR A 10 -19.19 36.04 -29.57
N SER A 11 -18.25 35.37 -28.90
CA SER A 11 -18.50 34.32 -27.91
C SER A 11 -19.41 34.84 -26.79
N PRO A 12 -20.41 34.06 -26.30
CA PRO A 12 -21.12 34.42 -25.09
C PRO A 12 -20.14 34.55 -23.93
N SER A 13 -20.33 35.53 -23.05
CA SER A 13 -19.49 35.72 -21.86
C SER A 13 -19.45 34.44 -21.02
N LEU A 14 -18.28 34.09 -20.48
CA LEU A 14 -18.06 32.88 -19.66
C LEU A 14 -19.10 32.75 -18.53
N LYS A 15 -19.52 33.88 -17.94
CA LYS A 15 -20.61 33.96 -16.96
C LYS A 15 -21.95 33.41 -17.49
N LEU A 16 -22.30 33.67 -18.76
CA LEU A 16 -23.55 33.19 -19.36
C LEU A 16 -23.50 31.67 -19.61
N LYS A 17 -22.34 31.16 -20.08
CA LYS A 17 -22.10 29.71 -20.24
C LYS A 17 -22.13 28.98 -18.89
N LEU A 18 -21.49 29.54 -17.87
CA LEU A 18 -21.52 29.01 -16.50
C LEU A 18 -22.92 29.05 -15.91
N LYS A 19 -23.68 30.14 -16.11
CA LYS A 19 -25.08 30.27 -15.66
C LYS A 19 -26.00 29.29 -16.40
N GLN A 20 -25.82 29.09 -17.70
CA GLN A 20 -26.56 28.07 -18.48
C GLN A 20 -26.19 26.65 -18.05
N CYS A 21 -24.91 26.36 -17.80
CA CYS A 21 -24.46 25.08 -17.27
C CYS A 21 -25.07 24.81 -15.88
N TRP A 22 -25.06 25.80 -14.99
CA TRP A 22 -25.61 25.69 -13.64
C TRP A 22 -27.14 25.56 -13.63
N ILE A 23 -27.86 26.26 -14.50
CA ILE A 23 -29.31 26.08 -14.71
C ILE A 23 -29.61 24.69 -15.29
N GLY A 24 -28.79 24.20 -16.22
CA GLY A 24 -28.88 22.85 -16.77
C GLY A 24 -28.65 21.76 -15.71
N MET A 25 -27.70 21.97 -14.79
CA MET A 25 -27.45 21.07 -13.66
C MET A 25 -28.60 21.06 -12.64
N LYS A 26 -29.28 22.19 -12.42
CA LYS A 26 -30.43 22.25 -11.50
C LYS A 26 -31.65 21.47 -11.98
N ASN A 27 -31.82 21.30 -13.29
CA ASN A 27 -32.95 20.59 -13.89
C ASN A 27 -32.60 19.15 -14.31
N LEU A 28 -31.41 18.66 -13.94
CA LEU A 28 -30.92 17.35 -14.35
C LEU A 28 -31.74 16.25 -13.66
N GLN A 29 -32.51 15.48 -14.43
CA GLN A 29 -33.23 14.33 -13.89
C GLN A 29 -32.36 13.09 -13.92
N TYR A 30 -32.65 12.12 -13.05
CA TYR A 30 -31.97 10.82 -13.06
C TYR A 30 -32.02 10.14 -14.44
N LYS A 31 -33.12 10.34 -15.19
CA LYS A 31 -33.26 9.87 -16.57
C LYS A 31 -32.18 10.42 -17.51
N ASP A 32 -31.81 11.68 -17.35
CA ASP A 32 -30.80 12.34 -18.19
C ASP A 32 -29.40 11.79 -17.92
N ILE A 33 -29.10 11.46 -16.65
CA ILE A 33 -27.87 10.77 -16.25
C ILE A 33 -27.80 9.39 -16.91
N VAL A 34 -28.90 8.63 -16.87
CA VAL A 34 -28.96 7.30 -17.51
C VAL A 34 -28.71 7.42 -19.01
N ILE A 35 -29.36 8.37 -19.68
CA ILE A 35 -29.16 8.60 -21.12
C ILE A 35 -27.70 8.94 -21.42
N TYR A 36 -27.07 9.83 -20.63
CA TYR A 36 -25.68 10.21 -20.81
C TYR A 36 -24.72 9.04 -20.62
N MET A 37 -24.87 8.29 -19.53
CA MET A 37 -24.05 7.12 -19.20
C MET A 37 -24.15 5.99 -20.22
N TYR A 38 -25.23 5.94 -20.98
CA TYR A 38 -25.47 4.93 -22.00
C TYR A 38 -25.27 5.42 -23.44
N GLN A 39 -24.71 6.61 -23.64
CA GLN A 39 -24.30 7.05 -24.97
C GLN A 39 -23.26 6.07 -25.56
N PRO A 40 -23.31 5.80 -26.88
CA PRO A 40 -22.35 4.93 -27.53
C PRO A 40 -20.96 5.55 -27.50
N ALA A 41 -19.98 4.77 -27.07
CA ALA A 41 -18.57 5.09 -27.11
C ALA A 41 -17.81 4.01 -27.87
N ASP A 42 -16.74 4.42 -28.56
CA ASP A 42 -15.89 3.49 -29.30
C ASP A 42 -15.22 2.48 -28.33
N PRO A 43 -15.17 1.18 -28.66
CA PRO A 43 -14.64 0.18 -27.73
C PRO A 43 -13.11 0.11 -27.70
N SER A 44 -12.41 0.79 -28.61
CA SER A 44 -11.00 0.49 -28.87
C SER A 44 -10.07 0.83 -27.72
N SER A 45 -10.18 2.03 -27.14
CA SER A 45 -9.36 2.39 -25.98
C SER A 45 -9.58 1.41 -24.83
N LEU A 46 -10.84 1.12 -24.48
CA LEU A 46 -11.16 0.19 -23.39
C LEU A 46 -10.55 -1.21 -23.60
N GLY A 47 -10.61 -1.73 -24.83
CA GLY A 47 -10.01 -3.03 -25.17
C GLY A 47 -8.49 -3.08 -25.03
N ILE A 48 -7.79 -2.01 -25.42
CA ILE A 48 -6.32 -1.91 -25.25
C ILE A 48 -5.95 -1.79 -23.77
N ILE A 49 -6.69 -0.98 -23.01
CA ILE A 49 -6.44 -0.80 -21.57
C ILE A 49 -6.66 -2.11 -20.81
N ARG A 50 -7.72 -2.86 -21.15
CA ARG A 50 -7.95 -4.22 -20.64
C ARG A 50 -6.78 -5.14 -20.95
N PHE A 51 -6.24 -5.09 -22.17
CA PHE A 51 -5.08 -5.90 -22.56
C PHE A 51 -3.88 -5.58 -21.68
N LEU A 52 -3.51 -4.30 -21.58
CA LEU A 52 -2.35 -3.86 -20.79
C LEU A 52 -2.52 -4.16 -19.30
N PHE A 53 -3.72 -3.94 -18.74
CA PHE A 53 -4.00 -4.28 -17.35
C PHE A 53 -3.80 -5.79 -17.09
N GLY A 54 -4.39 -6.65 -17.93
CA GLY A 54 -4.22 -8.11 -17.79
C GLY A 54 -2.75 -8.54 -17.89
N LEU A 55 -1.99 -7.95 -18.83
CA LEU A 55 -0.55 -8.21 -18.97
C LEU A 55 0.23 -7.83 -17.70
N LEU A 56 -0.05 -6.65 -17.14
CA LEU A 56 0.63 -6.20 -15.92
C LEU A 56 0.25 -7.06 -14.71
N MET A 57 -1.00 -7.52 -14.61
CA MET A 57 -1.41 -8.45 -13.55
C MET A 57 -0.71 -9.81 -13.67
N LEU A 58 -0.43 -10.31 -14.89
CA LEU A 58 0.32 -11.56 -15.05
C LEU A 58 1.72 -11.48 -14.43
N ILE A 59 2.37 -10.33 -14.53
CA ILE A 59 3.71 -10.09 -13.99
C ILE A 59 3.61 -9.78 -12.47
N ASP A 60 2.63 -8.97 -12.04
CA ASP A 60 2.41 -8.61 -10.63
C ASP A 60 2.18 -9.85 -9.74
N LEU A 61 1.50 -10.87 -10.28
CA LEU A 61 1.21 -12.11 -9.55
C LEU A 61 2.47 -12.84 -9.09
N SER A 62 3.47 -12.96 -9.96
CA SER A 62 4.71 -13.68 -9.63
C SER A 62 5.61 -12.92 -8.66
N GLU A 63 5.54 -11.60 -8.67
CA GLU A 63 6.42 -10.74 -7.87
C GLU A 63 5.68 -10.23 -6.64
N GLU A 64 5.04 -9.08 -6.77
CA GLU A 64 4.50 -8.26 -5.68
C GLU A 64 3.36 -8.91 -4.91
N ARG A 65 2.60 -9.82 -5.54
CA ARG A 65 1.58 -10.58 -4.82
C ARG A 65 2.16 -11.78 -4.07
N GLY A 66 3.40 -12.17 -4.38
CA GLY A 66 4.12 -13.23 -3.68
C GLY A 66 4.00 -14.61 -4.33
N GLY A 67 3.74 -14.67 -5.64
CA GLY A 67 3.65 -15.94 -6.37
C GLY A 67 4.96 -16.74 -6.37
N SER A 68 6.11 -16.06 -6.39
CA SER A 68 7.43 -16.69 -6.32
C SER A 68 7.82 -17.19 -4.93
N ILE A 69 7.07 -16.81 -3.88
CA ILE A 69 7.36 -17.12 -2.47
C ILE A 69 6.17 -17.79 -1.77
N ILE A 70 5.32 -18.49 -2.52
CA ILE A 70 4.11 -19.16 -1.97
C ILE A 70 4.49 -20.18 -0.88
N ASP A 71 5.61 -20.89 -1.04
CA ASP A 71 6.13 -21.83 -0.04
C ASP A 71 6.59 -21.13 1.25
N LEU A 72 7.33 -20.02 1.14
CA LEU A 72 7.80 -19.27 2.28
C LEU A 72 6.66 -18.58 3.04
N ARG A 73 5.60 -18.20 2.32
CA ARG A 73 4.47 -17.48 2.90
C ARG A 73 3.34 -18.38 3.38
N TRP A 74 3.10 -19.51 2.72
CA TRP A 74 1.93 -20.36 3.01
C TRP A 74 2.29 -21.83 3.25
N GLY A 75 3.59 -22.16 3.30
CA GLY A 75 4.12 -23.50 3.51
C GLY A 75 4.10 -23.97 4.95
N ASP A 76 4.49 -23.12 5.90
CA ASP A 76 4.51 -23.47 7.32
C ASP A 76 3.13 -23.17 7.96
N PRO A 77 2.40 -24.18 8.48
CA PRO A 77 1.12 -23.96 9.16
C PRO A 77 1.24 -23.17 10.47
N ASN A 78 2.45 -23.07 11.03
CA ASN A 78 2.71 -22.31 12.25
C ASN A 78 2.88 -20.81 11.98
N ASP A 79 3.02 -20.39 10.72
CA ASP A 79 3.12 -18.97 10.40
C ASP A 79 1.85 -18.21 10.82
N CYS A 80 2.08 -17.00 11.35
CA CYS A 80 1.04 -16.06 11.73
C CYS A 80 0.62 -15.24 10.50
N HIS A 81 -0.67 -15.35 10.19
CA HIS A 81 -1.34 -14.53 9.19
C HIS A 81 -2.38 -13.63 9.85
N PHE A 82 -2.68 -12.52 9.17
CA PHE A 82 -3.53 -11.49 9.72
C PHE A 82 -4.82 -11.30 8.93
N PRO A 83 -5.79 -12.24 9.00
CA PRO A 83 -7.02 -12.12 8.24
C PRO A 83 -7.88 -10.94 8.71
N LEU A 84 -8.56 -10.30 7.75
CA LEU A 84 -9.52 -9.23 8.04
C LEU A 84 -10.75 -9.78 8.79
N PHE A 85 -11.21 -10.97 8.42
CA PHE A 85 -12.34 -11.64 9.05
C PHE A 85 -11.86 -12.95 9.70
N PRO A 86 -12.22 -13.24 10.97
CA PRO A 86 -11.78 -14.46 11.66
C PRO A 86 -12.17 -15.77 10.98
N LEU A 87 -13.16 -15.76 10.09
CA LEU A 87 -13.60 -16.93 9.31
C LEU A 87 -12.58 -17.33 8.23
N LEU A 88 -11.71 -16.41 7.80
CA LEU A 88 -10.73 -16.67 6.76
C LEU A 88 -9.51 -17.38 7.37
N THR A 89 -9.35 -18.66 7.05
CA THR A 89 -8.22 -19.48 7.48
C THR A 89 -7.31 -19.80 6.31
N ASN A 90 -6.00 -19.94 6.56
CA ASN A 90 -5.03 -20.39 5.56
C ASN A 90 -5.41 -21.80 5.08
N PRO A 91 -5.77 -21.99 3.79
CA PRO A 91 -6.15 -23.28 3.24
C PRO A 91 -4.94 -24.18 2.91
N GLY A 92 -3.73 -23.70 3.19
CA GLY A 92 -2.45 -24.38 3.00
C GLY A 92 -1.82 -24.11 1.62
N TYR A 93 -0.50 -24.26 1.56
CA TYR A 93 0.35 -24.10 0.38
C TYR A 93 -0.24 -24.64 -0.93
N ARG A 94 -0.77 -25.87 -0.91
CA ARG A 94 -1.30 -26.55 -2.10
C ARG A 94 -2.53 -25.84 -2.67
N CYS A 95 -3.46 -25.48 -1.80
CA CYS A 95 -4.68 -24.76 -2.18
C CYS A 95 -4.35 -23.35 -2.66
N ILE A 96 -3.48 -22.63 -1.95
CA ILE A 96 -3.03 -21.30 -2.36
C ILE A 96 -2.36 -21.36 -3.73
N SER A 97 -1.50 -22.34 -3.99
CA SER A 97 -0.87 -22.53 -5.31
C SER A 97 -1.89 -22.70 -6.44
N LEU A 98 -2.99 -23.43 -6.20
CA LEU A 98 -4.09 -23.53 -7.17
C LEU A 98 -4.84 -22.20 -7.35
N LEU A 99 -5.02 -21.40 -6.28
CA LEU A 99 -5.59 -20.07 -6.40
C LEU A 99 -4.71 -19.16 -7.28
N TYR A 100 -3.39 -19.23 -7.15
CA TYR A 100 -2.46 -18.53 -8.04
C TYR A 100 -2.59 -18.99 -9.50
N LEU A 101 -2.77 -20.29 -9.76
CA LEU A 101 -3.05 -20.78 -11.10
C LEU A 101 -4.33 -20.17 -11.68
N PHE A 102 -5.42 -20.15 -10.91
CA PHE A 102 -6.67 -19.54 -11.35
C PHE A 102 -6.53 -18.04 -11.58
N MET A 103 -5.83 -17.33 -10.69
CA MET A 103 -5.53 -15.92 -10.89
C MET A 103 -4.72 -15.69 -12.17
N TRP A 104 -3.69 -16.49 -12.41
CA TRP A 104 -2.87 -16.36 -13.61
C TRP A 104 -3.68 -16.60 -14.89
N LEU A 105 -4.48 -17.67 -14.93
CA LEU A 105 -5.39 -17.96 -16.04
C LEU A 105 -6.45 -16.86 -16.22
N GLY A 106 -6.97 -16.32 -15.11
CA GLY A 106 -7.89 -15.20 -15.09
C GLY A 106 -7.25 -13.94 -15.67
N ALA A 107 -6.04 -13.57 -15.26
CA ALA A 107 -5.29 -12.44 -15.78
C ALA A 107 -4.96 -12.59 -17.26
N ALA A 108 -4.57 -13.80 -17.70
CA ALA A 108 -4.35 -14.11 -19.13
C ALA A 108 -5.64 -13.99 -19.94
N GLY A 109 -6.76 -14.50 -19.41
CA GLY A 109 -8.07 -14.37 -20.03
C GLY A 109 -8.57 -12.91 -20.08
N ILE A 110 -8.30 -12.13 -19.04
CA ILE A 110 -8.52 -10.67 -19.02
C ILE A 110 -7.68 -10.04 -20.12
N MET A 111 -6.38 -10.32 -20.21
CA MET A 111 -5.45 -9.77 -21.23
C MET A 111 -5.88 -10.12 -22.66
N LEU A 112 -6.37 -11.33 -22.90
CA LEU A 112 -6.79 -11.76 -24.23
C LEU A 112 -8.26 -11.42 -24.53
N GLY A 113 -9.03 -10.98 -23.53
CA GLY A 113 -10.48 -10.84 -23.65
C GLY A 113 -11.16 -12.16 -24.03
N CYS A 114 -10.74 -13.27 -23.43
CA CYS A 114 -11.28 -14.61 -23.64
C CYS A 114 -12.21 -14.97 -22.49
N LYS A 115 -13.46 -15.33 -22.77
CA LYS A 115 -14.51 -15.55 -21.76
C LYS A 115 -14.46 -14.45 -20.70
N PHE A 116 -14.42 -13.20 -21.15
CA PHE A 116 -13.91 -12.09 -20.36
C PHE A 116 -14.53 -11.95 -18.97
N GLN A 117 -15.86 -12.05 -18.85
CA GLN A 117 -16.55 -11.97 -17.55
C GLN A 117 -16.13 -13.13 -16.62
N VAL A 118 -16.00 -14.35 -17.16
CA VAL A 118 -15.52 -15.50 -16.39
C VAL A 118 -14.07 -15.30 -15.97
N SER A 119 -13.21 -14.79 -16.85
CA SER A 119 -11.81 -14.49 -16.51
C SER A 119 -11.67 -13.41 -15.44
N THR A 120 -12.52 -12.38 -15.44
CA THR A 120 -12.55 -11.39 -14.37
C THR A 120 -12.96 -11.99 -13.02
N ILE A 121 -13.89 -12.95 -13.00
CA ILE A 121 -14.27 -13.68 -11.77
C ILE A 121 -13.12 -14.59 -11.32
N LEU A 122 -12.53 -15.33 -12.25
CA LEU A 122 -11.44 -16.28 -12.01
C LEU A 122 -10.19 -15.59 -11.44
N PHE A 123 -9.93 -14.34 -11.85
CA PHE A 123 -8.91 -13.49 -11.22
C PHE A 123 -9.42 -12.85 -9.92
N GLY A 124 -10.56 -12.16 -9.97
CA GLY A 124 -11.01 -11.27 -8.91
C GLY A 124 -11.41 -11.96 -7.61
N VAL A 125 -12.07 -13.12 -7.67
CA VAL A 125 -12.53 -13.81 -6.46
C VAL A 125 -11.34 -14.34 -5.65
N PRO A 126 -10.39 -15.12 -6.23
CA PRO A 126 -9.18 -15.51 -5.51
C PRO A 126 -8.33 -14.31 -5.08
N TYR A 127 -8.24 -13.26 -5.91
CA TYR A 127 -7.50 -12.05 -5.58
C TYR A 127 -8.02 -11.40 -4.30
N TRP A 128 -9.33 -11.16 -4.20
CA TRP A 128 -9.94 -10.57 -3.01
C TRP A 128 -9.87 -11.50 -1.80
N TYR A 129 -9.94 -12.82 -2.02
CA TYR A 129 -9.71 -13.79 -0.96
C TYR A 129 -8.29 -13.68 -0.37
N LEU A 130 -7.24 -13.73 -1.20
CA LEU A 130 -5.86 -13.58 -0.75
C LEU A 130 -5.59 -12.22 -0.12
N PHE A 131 -6.18 -11.16 -0.68
CA PHE A 131 -6.14 -9.83 -0.10
C PHE A 131 -6.72 -9.86 1.32
N MET A 132 -7.94 -10.36 1.53
CA MET A 132 -8.56 -10.39 2.85
C MET A 132 -7.93 -11.39 3.83
N LEU A 133 -7.20 -12.39 3.34
CA LEU A 133 -6.56 -13.43 4.15
C LEU A 133 -5.36 -12.90 4.96
N ASP A 134 -4.72 -11.82 4.54
CA ASP A 134 -3.54 -11.29 5.21
C ASP A 134 -3.34 -9.78 4.98
N LYS A 135 -3.66 -9.00 6.02
CA LYS A 135 -3.60 -7.53 6.04
C LYS A 135 -2.19 -6.96 6.12
N SER A 136 -1.22 -7.74 6.59
CA SER A 136 0.16 -7.24 6.77
C SER A 136 0.77 -6.73 5.46
N LEU A 137 0.37 -7.31 4.33
CA LEU A 137 0.85 -6.95 2.99
C LEU A 137 -0.05 -5.97 2.24
N TRP A 138 -1.08 -5.41 2.88
CA TRP A 138 -1.95 -4.45 2.21
C TRP A 138 -1.17 -3.20 1.80
N ASN A 139 -1.55 -2.67 0.64
CA ASN A 139 -1.12 -1.38 0.16
C ASN A 139 -2.21 -0.77 -0.73
N ASN A 140 -2.15 0.54 -0.97
CA ASN A 140 -3.15 1.27 -1.76
C ASN A 140 -3.29 0.73 -3.19
N HIS A 141 -2.22 0.17 -3.74
CA HIS A 141 -2.18 -0.28 -5.12
C HIS A 141 -2.86 -1.64 -5.30
N SER A 142 -2.70 -2.53 -4.32
CA SER A 142 -3.39 -3.82 -4.26
C SER A 142 -4.90 -3.61 -4.16
N TYR A 143 -5.31 -2.66 -3.32
CA TYR A 143 -6.72 -2.27 -3.24
C TYR A 143 -7.23 -1.73 -4.59
N LEU A 144 -6.46 -0.87 -5.26
CA LEU A 144 -6.79 -0.37 -6.59
C LEU A 144 -6.96 -1.49 -7.62
N PHE A 145 -6.04 -2.46 -7.69
CA PHE A 145 -6.11 -3.55 -8.67
C PHE A 145 -7.33 -4.46 -8.44
N GLY A 146 -7.67 -4.71 -7.18
CA GLY A 146 -8.92 -5.36 -6.80
C GLY A 146 -10.15 -4.59 -7.28
N ILE A 147 -10.17 -3.26 -7.11
CA ILE A 147 -11.28 -2.40 -7.58
C ILE A 147 -11.37 -2.41 -9.10
N ILE A 148 -10.26 -2.19 -9.82
CA ILE A 148 -10.25 -2.18 -11.29
C ILE A 148 -10.77 -3.52 -11.83
N THR A 149 -10.41 -4.63 -11.20
CA THR A 149 -10.95 -5.95 -11.55
C THR A 149 -12.46 -6.04 -11.37
N LEU A 150 -13.01 -5.55 -10.25
CA LEU A 150 -14.47 -5.51 -10.03
C LEU A 150 -15.17 -4.60 -11.05
N LEU A 151 -14.57 -3.47 -11.40
CA LEU A 151 -15.11 -2.57 -12.42
C LEU A 151 -15.07 -3.21 -13.81
N LEU A 152 -13.98 -3.92 -14.15
CA LEU A 152 -13.85 -4.66 -15.41
C LEU A 152 -14.84 -5.82 -15.49
N MET A 153 -15.17 -6.48 -14.37
CA MET A 153 -16.12 -7.59 -14.33
C MET A 153 -17.51 -7.21 -14.84
N GLY A 154 -17.98 -6.00 -14.52
CA GLY A 154 -19.24 -5.48 -15.06
C GLY A 154 -19.14 -4.93 -16.48
N SER A 155 -17.93 -4.69 -16.98
CA SER A 155 -17.67 -3.92 -18.19
C SER A 155 -17.85 -4.73 -19.48
N SER A 156 -17.87 -4.02 -20.61
CA SER A 156 -17.86 -4.58 -21.97
C SER A 156 -16.49 -4.43 -22.64
N ALA A 157 -15.39 -4.55 -21.88
CA ALA A 157 -14.04 -4.37 -22.40
C ALA A 157 -13.58 -5.47 -23.39
N ASN A 158 -14.38 -6.52 -23.56
CA ASN A 158 -14.16 -7.57 -24.55
C ASN A 158 -14.71 -7.26 -25.94
N GLN A 159 -15.33 -6.10 -26.18
CA GLN A 159 -15.87 -5.75 -27.51
C GLN A 159 -14.77 -5.34 -28.51
N TYR A 160 -13.51 -5.17 -28.08
CA TYR A 160 -12.40 -4.82 -28.96
C TYR A 160 -11.10 -5.56 -28.59
N PHE A 161 -10.30 -5.88 -29.61
CA PHE A 161 -9.01 -6.56 -29.49
C PHE A 161 -9.07 -7.76 -28.55
N SER A 162 -10.04 -8.64 -28.75
CA SER A 162 -10.38 -9.76 -27.86
C SER A 162 -10.54 -11.07 -28.62
N LEU A 163 -10.28 -12.18 -27.94
CA LEU A 163 -10.59 -13.52 -28.44
C LEU A 163 -12.11 -13.75 -28.51
N ASP A 164 -12.88 -13.19 -27.59
CA ASP A 164 -14.35 -13.25 -27.63
C ASP A 164 -14.91 -12.68 -28.94
N GLY A 165 -14.45 -11.49 -29.36
CA GLY A 165 -14.86 -10.87 -30.63
C GLY A 165 -14.24 -11.54 -31.87
N TYR A 166 -13.14 -12.27 -31.71
CA TYR A 166 -12.57 -13.09 -32.79
C TYR A 166 -13.41 -14.36 -33.03
N LEU A 167 -13.85 -15.02 -31.95
CA LEU A 167 -14.64 -16.26 -32.00
C LEU A 167 -16.12 -16.00 -32.28
N ASP A 168 -16.72 -14.98 -31.66
CA ASP A 168 -18.07 -14.50 -31.93
C ASP A 168 -18.01 -13.13 -32.61
N LYS A 169 -18.24 -13.13 -33.93
CA LYS A 169 -18.29 -11.90 -34.75
C LYS A 169 -19.36 -10.93 -34.28
N SER A 170 -20.37 -11.39 -33.54
CA SER A 170 -21.36 -10.50 -32.93
C SER A 170 -20.69 -9.53 -31.95
N LEU A 171 -19.72 -9.95 -31.15
CA LEU A 171 -19.06 -9.09 -30.15
C LEU A 171 -17.94 -8.23 -30.75
N LYS A 172 -17.68 -8.34 -32.05
CA LYS A 172 -16.53 -7.69 -32.67
C LYS A 172 -16.77 -6.21 -32.91
N ASN A 173 -15.91 -5.39 -32.30
CA ASN A 173 -15.84 -3.95 -32.54
C ASN A 173 -17.19 -3.23 -32.35
N ARG A 174 -17.97 -3.64 -31.34
CA ARG A 174 -19.26 -3.02 -31.02
C ARG A 174 -19.10 -1.84 -30.07
N ASP A 175 -19.97 -0.83 -30.21
CA ASP A 175 -20.06 0.28 -29.28
C ASP A 175 -20.27 -0.20 -27.84
N VAL A 176 -19.65 0.49 -26.89
CA VAL A 176 -19.82 0.27 -25.45
C VAL A 176 -20.52 1.47 -24.81
N PRO A 177 -21.38 1.26 -23.80
CA PRO A 177 -21.95 2.36 -23.04
C PRO A 177 -20.86 3.22 -22.37
N TYR A 178 -20.99 4.54 -22.44
CA TYR A 178 -20.02 5.50 -21.88
C TYR A 178 -19.65 5.26 -20.41
N TRP A 179 -20.55 4.70 -19.59
CA TRP A 179 -20.28 4.43 -18.18
C TRP A 179 -19.05 3.55 -17.96
N ASN A 180 -18.71 2.67 -18.92
CA ASN A 180 -17.50 1.83 -18.87
C ASN A 180 -16.22 2.68 -18.79
N TYR A 181 -16.18 3.80 -19.52
CA TYR A 181 -15.09 4.76 -19.46
C TYR A 181 -15.20 5.66 -18.23
N PHE A 182 -16.41 6.16 -17.96
CA PHE A 182 -16.64 7.07 -16.83
C PHE A 182 -16.15 6.46 -15.51
N ILE A 183 -16.50 5.20 -15.22
CA ILE A 183 -16.20 4.59 -13.92
C ILE A 183 -14.68 4.35 -13.73
N LEU A 184 -13.97 3.97 -14.80
CA LEU A 184 -12.51 3.80 -14.76
C LEU A 184 -11.80 5.15 -14.68
N LYS A 185 -12.21 6.14 -15.49
CA LYS A 185 -11.71 7.53 -15.42
C LYS A 185 -11.93 8.10 -14.01
N TYR A 186 -13.10 7.87 -13.43
CA TYR A 186 -13.45 8.28 -12.08
C TYR A 186 -12.53 7.65 -11.04
N GLN A 187 -12.30 6.33 -11.10
CA GLN A 187 -11.46 5.65 -10.12
C GLN A 187 -10.01 6.18 -10.13
N PHE A 188 -9.41 6.35 -11.31
CA PHE A 188 -8.06 6.90 -11.43
C PHE A 188 -8.00 8.40 -11.10
N PHE A 189 -9.02 9.17 -11.47
CA PHE A 189 -9.13 10.57 -11.05
C PHE A 189 -9.14 10.68 -9.52
N LEU A 190 -9.97 9.84 -8.87
CA LEU A 190 -10.14 9.86 -7.43
C LEU A 190 -8.87 9.42 -6.69
N LEU A 191 -8.16 8.40 -7.21
CA LEU A 191 -6.84 7.99 -6.71
C LEU A 191 -5.90 9.19 -6.57
N TYR A 192 -5.68 9.95 -7.65
CA TYR A 192 -4.78 11.11 -7.63
C TYR A 192 -5.32 12.20 -6.71
N PHE A 193 -6.59 12.57 -6.88
CA PHE A 193 -7.19 13.68 -6.15
C PHE A 193 -7.17 13.44 -4.64
N LEU A 194 -7.53 12.24 -4.18
CA LEU A 194 -7.49 11.89 -2.76
C LEU A 194 -6.05 11.80 -2.25
N ALA A 195 -5.12 11.24 -3.02
CA ALA A 195 -3.70 11.25 -2.63
C ALA A 195 -3.16 12.66 -2.43
N GLY A 196 -3.54 13.61 -3.31
CA GLY A 196 -3.21 15.02 -3.18
C GLY A 196 -3.84 15.67 -1.95
N LEU A 197 -5.13 15.39 -1.68
CA LEU A 197 -5.80 15.88 -0.47
C LEU A 197 -5.13 15.34 0.81
N LYS A 198 -4.73 14.07 0.83
CA LYS A 198 -4.02 13.49 1.96
C LYS A 198 -2.63 14.10 2.15
N LYS A 199 -1.97 14.55 1.07
CA LYS A 199 -0.69 15.28 1.11
C LYS A 199 -0.80 16.76 1.51
N MET A 200 -2.01 17.29 1.73
CA MET A 200 -2.23 18.68 2.16
C MET A 200 -1.85 18.94 3.64
N ASN A 201 -1.31 17.94 4.34
CA ASN A 201 -0.94 18.05 5.74
C ASN A 201 0.50 18.56 5.91
N MET A 202 0.80 19.16 7.06
CA MET A 202 2.13 19.73 7.35
C MET A 202 3.23 18.66 7.40
N GLU A 203 2.92 17.43 7.79
CA GLU A 203 3.92 16.34 7.79
C GLU A 203 4.48 16.07 6.40
N TRP A 204 3.65 16.20 5.37
CA TRP A 204 4.09 16.08 3.98
C TRP A 204 4.77 17.35 3.50
N LEU A 205 4.14 18.52 3.69
CA LEU A 205 4.63 19.79 3.12
C LEU A 205 5.95 20.26 3.74
N ASP A 206 6.19 19.97 5.02
CA ASP A 206 7.44 20.29 5.72
C ASP A 206 8.53 19.22 5.49
N GLY A 207 8.19 18.13 4.80
CA GLY A 207 9.14 17.10 4.37
C GLY A 207 9.41 15.96 5.35
N TYR A 208 8.67 15.88 6.46
CA TYR A 208 8.86 14.83 7.47
C TYR A 208 8.37 13.44 7.04
N ALA A 209 7.39 13.37 6.14
CA ALA A 209 6.81 12.10 5.68
C ALA A 209 7.79 11.23 4.87
N MET A 210 8.69 11.86 4.09
CA MET A 210 9.62 11.18 3.17
C MET A 210 10.94 11.95 3.10
N ALA A 211 11.67 11.99 4.22
CA ALA A 211 12.90 12.74 4.35
C ALA A 211 14.02 12.21 3.43
N ASN A 212 14.98 13.09 3.11
CA ASN A 212 16.23 12.79 2.39
C ASN A 212 16.06 12.27 0.94
N LEU A 213 14.83 12.26 0.39
CA LEU A 213 14.61 11.83 -1.00
C LEU A 213 15.31 12.70 -2.04
N GLY A 214 15.57 13.97 -1.72
CA GLY A 214 16.21 14.92 -2.63
C GLY A 214 17.65 14.53 -3.02
N GLU A 215 18.31 13.66 -2.25
CA GLU A 215 19.65 13.14 -2.53
C GLU A 215 19.66 11.98 -3.53
N HIS A 216 18.48 11.42 -3.84
CA HIS A 216 18.40 10.26 -4.73
C HIS A 216 18.79 10.63 -6.17
N TRP A 217 19.54 9.75 -6.85
CA TRP A 217 20.10 9.99 -8.18
C TRP A 217 19.05 10.36 -9.24
N VAL A 218 17.80 9.91 -9.07
CA VAL A 218 16.67 10.25 -9.97
C VAL A 218 16.47 11.77 -10.07
N PHE A 219 16.85 12.53 -9.04
CA PHE A 219 16.77 13.97 -9.02
C PHE A 219 18.05 14.70 -9.46
N THR A 220 19.09 13.99 -9.90
CA THR A 220 20.35 14.59 -10.41
C THR A 220 20.12 15.68 -11.46
N PRO A 221 19.15 15.61 -12.39
CA PRO A 221 18.90 16.71 -13.31
C PRO A 221 18.57 18.05 -12.61
N PHE A 222 17.96 18.00 -11.42
CA PHE A 222 17.62 19.17 -10.62
C PHE A 222 18.80 19.68 -9.79
N SER A 223 19.78 18.83 -9.47
CA SER A 223 20.96 19.20 -8.67
C SER A 223 21.91 20.18 -9.37
N LEU A 224 21.71 20.41 -10.67
CA LEU A 224 22.40 21.46 -11.42
C LEU A 224 22.04 22.88 -10.93
N VAL A 225 20.88 23.06 -10.31
CA VAL A 225 20.34 24.37 -9.91
C VAL A 225 19.87 24.40 -8.46
N LEU A 226 19.51 23.26 -7.87
CA LEU A 226 18.94 23.15 -6.53
C LEU A 226 19.82 22.29 -5.62
N HIS A 227 19.93 22.67 -4.35
CA HIS A 227 20.52 21.81 -3.33
C HIS A 227 19.56 20.66 -2.96
N PRO A 228 20.05 19.50 -2.45
CA PRO A 228 19.20 18.35 -2.12
C PRO A 228 18.00 18.67 -1.22
N GLU A 229 18.17 19.53 -0.21
CA GLU A 229 17.06 20.00 0.65
C GLU A 229 16.00 20.78 -0.14
N GLN A 230 16.42 21.63 -1.08
CA GLN A 230 15.52 22.38 -1.95
C GLN A 230 14.81 21.47 -2.95
N ILE A 231 15.49 20.43 -3.45
CA ILE A 231 14.88 19.40 -4.29
C ILE A 231 13.80 18.66 -3.51
N ALA A 232 14.11 18.21 -2.29
CA ALA A 232 13.14 17.56 -1.42
C ALA A 232 11.92 18.48 -1.22
N TYR A 233 12.14 19.72 -0.78
CA TYR A 233 11.06 20.64 -0.50
C TYR A 233 10.22 21.01 -1.75
N PHE A 234 10.83 21.54 -2.81
CA PHE A 234 10.10 22.07 -3.96
C PHE A 234 9.61 20.97 -4.91
N ILE A 235 10.44 19.96 -5.20
CA ILE A 235 10.13 18.94 -6.21
C ILE A 235 9.39 17.76 -5.60
N VAL A 236 9.88 17.20 -4.48
CA VAL A 236 9.27 16.01 -3.88
C VAL A 236 7.98 16.39 -3.16
N HIS A 237 8.04 17.33 -2.22
CA HIS A 237 6.91 17.63 -1.35
C HIS A 237 5.89 18.55 -2.02
N TRP A 238 6.28 19.76 -2.43
CA TRP A 238 5.33 20.73 -2.99
C TRP A 238 4.84 20.38 -4.39
N PHE A 239 5.74 20.09 -5.33
CA PHE A 239 5.34 19.71 -6.68
C PHE A 239 4.62 18.35 -6.68
N GLY A 240 5.09 17.35 -5.93
CA GLY A 240 4.39 16.07 -5.78
C GLY A 240 2.97 16.22 -5.24
N PHE A 241 2.76 17.04 -4.21
CA PHE A 241 1.44 17.39 -3.68
C PHE A 241 0.55 18.06 -4.74
N LEU A 242 1.04 19.13 -5.37
CA LEU A 242 0.27 19.89 -6.36
C LEU A 242 -0.07 19.02 -7.58
N LEU A 243 0.86 18.18 -8.00
CA LEU A 243 0.67 17.25 -9.09
C LEU A 243 -0.46 16.27 -8.75
N ASP A 244 -0.38 15.53 -7.65
CA ASP A 244 -1.43 14.58 -7.24
C ASP A 244 -2.80 15.27 -7.15
N LEU A 245 -2.86 16.46 -6.54
CA LEU A 245 -4.12 17.19 -6.36
C LEU A 245 -4.75 17.68 -7.69
N THR A 246 -3.94 18.01 -8.69
CA THR A 246 -4.41 18.70 -9.90
C THR A 246 -4.36 17.87 -11.19
N ILE A 247 -3.55 16.81 -11.24
CA ILE A 247 -3.26 16.08 -12.49
C ILE A 247 -4.50 15.43 -13.08
N GLY A 248 -5.40 14.92 -12.25
CA GLY A 248 -6.68 14.37 -12.67
C GLY A 248 -7.53 15.38 -13.46
N PHE A 249 -7.58 16.64 -13.03
CA PHE A 249 -8.29 17.70 -13.74
C PHE A 249 -7.61 18.04 -15.07
N TRP A 250 -6.28 18.08 -15.09
CA TRP A 250 -5.52 18.39 -16.30
C TRP A 250 -5.65 17.30 -17.37
N MET A 251 -5.79 16.03 -16.97
CA MET A 251 -6.03 14.93 -17.90
C MET A 251 -7.43 14.96 -18.52
N LEU A 252 -8.44 15.47 -17.79
CA LEU A 252 -9.82 15.58 -18.28
C LEU A 252 -9.98 16.68 -19.33
N ILE A 253 -9.16 17.75 -19.28
CA ILE A 253 -9.23 18.87 -20.22
C ILE A 253 -8.33 18.59 -21.44
N ASP A 254 -8.91 18.56 -22.64
CA ASP A 254 -8.21 18.22 -23.89
C ASP A 254 -6.95 19.06 -24.13
N VAL A 255 -7.01 20.36 -23.82
CA VAL A 255 -5.92 21.32 -24.07
C VAL A 255 -4.71 21.06 -23.16
N THR A 256 -4.94 20.69 -21.90
CA THR A 256 -3.85 20.45 -20.92
C THR A 256 -3.36 19.01 -20.93
N ARG A 257 -4.12 18.07 -21.50
CA ARG A 257 -3.83 16.63 -21.46
C ARG A 257 -2.43 16.24 -21.92
N PRO A 258 -1.86 16.77 -23.03
CA PRO A 258 -0.51 16.38 -23.44
C PRO A 258 0.56 16.76 -22.41
N VAL A 259 0.42 17.92 -21.77
CA VAL A 259 1.32 18.38 -20.70
C VAL A 259 1.12 17.56 -19.43
N ALA A 260 -0.14 17.27 -19.08
CA ALA A 260 -0.48 16.36 -17.99
C ALA A 260 0.17 14.98 -18.19
N PHE A 261 0.17 14.46 -19.42
CA PHE A 261 0.77 13.16 -19.72
C PHE A 261 2.28 13.18 -19.52
N LEU A 262 2.96 14.24 -19.92
CA LEU A 262 4.39 14.39 -19.66
C LEU A 262 4.68 14.32 -18.15
N PHE A 263 4.05 15.17 -17.35
CA PHE A 263 4.31 15.22 -15.91
C PHE A 263 3.87 13.95 -15.16
N CYS A 264 2.70 13.41 -15.49
CA CYS A 264 2.20 12.17 -14.88
C CYS A 264 3.12 10.98 -15.22
N ALA A 265 3.57 10.87 -16.48
CA ALA A 265 4.48 9.81 -16.88
C ALA A 265 5.84 9.95 -16.20
N SER A 266 6.42 11.15 -16.16
CA SER A 266 7.67 11.42 -15.44
C SER A 266 7.55 11.06 -13.96
N PHE A 267 6.47 11.47 -13.30
CA PHE A 267 6.23 11.16 -11.89
C PHE A 267 6.18 9.65 -11.61
N HIS A 268 5.44 8.89 -12.41
CA HIS A 268 5.37 7.43 -12.24
C HIS A 268 6.69 6.73 -12.55
N LEU A 269 7.41 7.15 -13.59
CA LEU A 269 8.73 6.60 -13.89
C LEU A 269 9.73 6.89 -12.76
N MET A 270 9.72 8.09 -12.20
CA MET A 270 10.55 8.44 -11.04
C MET A 270 10.17 7.59 -9.81
N ASN A 271 8.88 7.46 -9.51
CA ASN A 271 8.41 6.65 -8.39
C ASN A 271 8.74 5.16 -8.55
N SER A 272 8.78 4.64 -9.78
CA SER A 272 9.19 3.25 -10.05
C SER A 272 10.65 2.95 -9.69
N ARG A 273 11.46 4.01 -9.53
CA ARG A 273 12.87 3.94 -9.10
C ARG A 273 13.08 4.33 -7.66
N LEU A 274 12.31 5.30 -7.17
CA LEU A 274 12.39 5.76 -5.78
C LEU A 274 11.83 4.72 -4.80
N PHE A 275 10.77 4.01 -5.21
CA PHE A 275 10.03 3.14 -4.32
C PHE A 275 9.86 1.75 -4.92
N GLY A 276 10.03 0.72 -4.09
CA GLY A 276 9.62 -0.66 -4.38
C GLY A 276 8.11 -0.83 -4.28
N ILE A 277 7.34 -0.12 -5.12
CA ILE A 277 5.86 -0.12 -5.13
C ILE A 277 5.27 -0.97 -6.27
N GLY A 278 6.07 -1.89 -6.79
CA GLY A 278 5.60 -2.91 -7.71
C GLY A 278 5.06 -2.37 -9.03
N MET A 279 3.96 -2.98 -9.49
CA MET A 279 3.38 -2.69 -10.80
C MET A 279 2.54 -1.42 -10.87
N PHE A 280 2.37 -0.72 -9.75
CA PHE A 280 1.53 0.47 -9.66
C PHE A 280 1.88 1.58 -10.65
N PRO A 281 3.15 2.01 -10.79
CA PRO A 281 3.50 3.07 -11.74
C PRO A 281 3.20 2.66 -13.18
N TYR A 282 3.44 1.40 -13.53
CA TYR A 282 3.19 0.87 -14.86
C TYR A 282 1.70 0.73 -15.17
N VAL A 283 0.87 0.36 -14.18
CA VAL A 283 -0.59 0.36 -14.33
C VAL A 283 -1.10 1.79 -14.52
N CYS A 284 -0.57 2.76 -13.78
CA CYS A 284 -0.91 4.16 -13.98
C CYS A 284 -0.54 4.64 -15.39
N LEU A 285 0.70 4.37 -15.85
CA LEU A 285 1.15 4.67 -17.21
C LEU A 285 0.27 4.01 -18.29
N ALA A 286 -0.04 2.73 -18.11
CA ALA A 286 -0.88 1.97 -19.04
C ALA A 286 -2.30 2.49 -19.12
N THR A 287 -2.82 3.10 -18.04
CA THR A 287 -4.20 3.59 -17.93
C THR A 287 -4.36 5.07 -18.25
N MET A 288 -3.28 5.85 -18.33
CA MET A 288 -3.32 7.25 -18.77
C MET A 288 -4.07 7.48 -20.09
N PRO A 289 -3.89 6.65 -21.15
CA PRO A 289 -4.64 6.82 -22.39
C PRO A 289 -6.16 6.67 -22.26
N LEU A 290 -6.69 6.16 -21.14
CA LEU A 290 -8.13 6.21 -20.87
C LEU A 290 -8.68 7.63 -20.96
N PHE A 291 -7.89 8.64 -20.57
CA PHE A 291 -8.32 10.04 -20.58
C PHE A 291 -8.34 10.67 -21.97
N CYS A 292 -7.77 10.02 -22.99
CA CYS A 292 -7.86 10.46 -24.39
C CYS A 292 -9.26 10.22 -24.99
N GLU A 293 -9.45 10.67 -26.23
CA GLU A 293 -10.59 10.26 -27.04
C GLU A 293 -10.60 8.74 -27.22
N GLU A 294 -11.78 8.12 -27.11
CA GLU A 294 -11.96 6.68 -27.07
C GLU A 294 -11.46 5.94 -28.34
N THR A 295 -11.31 6.68 -29.45
CA THR A 295 -10.86 6.20 -30.76
C THR A 295 -9.35 6.26 -30.98
N TRP A 296 -8.55 6.71 -30.00
CA TRP A 296 -7.11 6.88 -30.17
C TRP A 296 -6.37 5.64 -30.74
N PRO A 297 -6.70 4.38 -30.36
CA PRO A 297 -6.01 3.22 -30.94
C PRO A 297 -6.32 3.05 -32.43
N LYS A 298 -7.57 3.30 -32.82
CA LYS A 298 -7.99 3.25 -34.23
C LYS A 298 -7.35 4.37 -35.05
N LYS A 299 -7.20 5.57 -34.48
CA LYS A 299 -6.45 6.67 -35.12
C LYS A 299 -5.02 6.28 -35.42
N ILE A 300 -4.32 5.65 -34.47
CA ILE A 300 -2.96 5.13 -34.69
C ILE A 300 -2.98 4.02 -35.75
N MET A 301 -3.89 3.05 -35.64
CA MET A 301 -4.00 1.94 -36.59
C MET A 301 -4.28 2.43 -38.03
N SER A 302 -5.06 3.50 -38.19
CA SER A 302 -5.36 4.09 -39.51
C SER A 302 -4.13 4.64 -40.24
N LEU A 303 -3.04 4.90 -39.53
CA LEU A 303 -1.75 5.26 -40.14
C LEU A 303 -1.10 4.07 -40.86
N PHE A 304 -1.47 2.84 -40.49
CA PHE A 304 -0.90 1.59 -41.01
C PHE A 304 -1.89 0.77 -41.86
N THR A 305 -3.18 1.16 -41.90
CA THR A 305 -4.20 0.44 -42.67
C THR A 305 -5.30 1.34 -43.22
N ASN A 306 -5.77 1.03 -44.44
CA ASN A 306 -6.89 1.71 -45.08
C ASN A 306 -8.25 1.00 -44.84
N LYS A 307 -8.30 0.03 -43.92
CA LYS A 307 -9.55 -0.68 -43.60
C LYS A 307 -10.49 0.25 -42.83
N ASN A 308 -11.80 0.12 -43.07
CA ASN A 308 -12.78 0.77 -42.21
C ASN A 308 -12.70 0.16 -40.79
N LEU A 309 -12.45 1.02 -39.79
CA LEU A 309 -12.32 0.67 -38.38
C LEU A 309 -13.54 1.09 -37.56
N ASP A 310 -14.59 1.65 -38.18
CA ASP A 310 -15.80 2.12 -37.51
C ASP A 310 -16.43 1.02 -36.66
N SER A 311 -16.88 1.40 -35.46
CA SER A 311 -17.59 0.48 -34.57
C SER A 311 -19.00 0.18 -35.07
N SER A 312 -19.47 -1.02 -34.73
CA SER A 312 -20.85 -1.45 -35.03
C SER A 312 -21.78 -1.08 -33.86
N PRO A 313 -23.05 -0.76 -34.14
CA PRO A 313 -24.01 -0.46 -33.08
C PRO A 313 -24.21 -1.61 -32.10
N SER A 314 -24.55 -1.28 -30.85
CA SER A 314 -24.75 -2.21 -29.75
C SER A 314 -26.13 -2.03 -29.12
N ASN A 315 -26.82 -3.13 -28.85
CA ASN A 315 -28.16 -3.12 -28.22
C ASN A 315 -28.14 -2.58 -26.78
N ASN A 316 -26.96 -2.58 -26.16
CA ASN A 316 -26.73 -2.08 -24.81
C ASN A 316 -26.53 -0.56 -24.76
N CYS A 317 -26.46 0.13 -25.89
CA CYS A 317 -26.30 1.59 -25.95
C CYS A 317 -27.62 2.30 -26.26
N LEU A 318 -27.74 3.56 -25.82
CA LEU A 318 -28.85 4.44 -26.14
C LEU A 318 -28.43 5.46 -27.21
N TYR A 319 -29.00 5.32 -28.40
CA TYR A 319 -28.71 6.22 -29.53
C TYR A 319 -29.68 7.39 -29.53
N GLN A 320 -29.16 8.62 -29.54
CA GLN A 320 -29.98 9.82 -29.70
C GLN A 320 -30.27 10.07 -31.17
N LEU A 321 -31.57 10.14 -31.53
CA LEU A 321 -32.01 10.51 -32.88
C LEU A 321 -31.76 11.99 -33.15
N LYS A 322 -30.55 12.36 -33.59
CA LYS A 322 -30.28 13.71 -34.12
C LYS A 322 -30.70 13.79 -35.59
N GLY A 323 -31.99 14.02 -35.84
CA GLY A 323 -32.50 14.73 -37.03
C GLY A 323 -32.21 14.18 -38.44
N LYS A 324 -31.53 13.03 -38.60
CA LYS A 324 -31.38 12.35 -39.89
C LYS A 324 -32.12 11.01 -39.84
N LYS A 325 -32.94 10.76 -40.87
CA LYS A 325 -33.58 9.47 -41.16
C LYS A 325 -32.48 8.42 -41.43
N GLY A 326 -31.92 7.84 -40.37
CA GLY A 326 -31.20 6.56 -40.37
C GLY A 326 -32.09 5.46 -39.78
N PRO A 327 -31.73 4.17 -39.92
CA PRO A 327 -32.66 3.05 -39.84
C PRO A 327 -33.36 2.96 -38.47
N SER A 328 -34.63 2.55 -38.52
CA SER A 328 -35.66 2.64 -37.48
C SER A 328 -35.56 1.64 -36.31
N GLU A 329 -34.38 1.07 -36.04
CA GLU A 329 -34.24 -0.09 -35.13
C GLU A 329 -33.29 0.13 -33.94
N TYR A 330 -32.90 1.36 -33.63
CA TYR A 330 -32.01 1.59 -32.48
C TYR A 330 -32.79 1.70 -31.17
N ASN A 331 -32.24 1.06 -30.12
CA ASN A 331 -32.86 1.00 -28.80
C ASN A 331 -32.85 2.40 -28.17
N THR A 332 -34.03 3.01 -28.06
CA THR A 332 -34.23 4.37 -27.52
C THR A 332 -34.92 4.35 -26.15
N THR A 333 -35.33 3.17 -25.69
CA THR A 333 -36.10 3.01 -24.45
C THR A 333 -35.17 2.71 -23.27
N ILE A 334 -35.40 3.41 -22.16
CA ILE A 334 -34.64 3.19 -20.92
C ILE A 334 -35.24 1.97 -20.22
N THR A 335 -34.44 0.92 -20.08
CA THR A 335 -34.81 -0.28 -19.34
C THR A 335 -34.54 -0.12 -17.84
N TRP A 336 -35.10 -1.02 -17.02
CA TRP A 336 -34.80 -1.05 -15.60
C TRP A 336 -33.33 -1.43 -15.32
N GLN A 337 -32.72 -2.24 -16.19
CA GLN A 337 -31.32 -2.65 -16.10
C GLN A 337 -30.39 -1.44 -16.27
N HIS A 338 -30.69 -0.53 -17.21
CA HIS A 338 -29.93 0.72 -17.38
C HIS A 338 -29.95 1.56 -16.10
N LYS A 339 -31.11 1.63 -15.43
CA LYS A 339 -31.24 2.31 -14.13
C LYS A 339 -30.41 1.59 -13.06
N LEU A 340 -30.54 0.27 -12.93
CA LEU A 340 -29.77 -0.48 -11.93
C LEU A 340 -28.26 -0.24 -12.07
N VAL A 341 -27.71 -0.37 -13.28
CA VAL A 341 -26.27 -0.17 -13.53
C VAL A 341 -25.84 1.24 -13.18
N VAL A 342 -26.59 2.27 -13.59
CA VAL A 342 -26.28 3.66 -13.25
C VAL A 342 -26.36 3.89 -11.74
N SER A 343 -27.33 3.30 -11.05
CA SER A 343 -27.41 3.37 -9.59
C SER A 343 -26.21 2.70 -8.91
N LEU A 344 -25.75 1.55 -9.41
CA LEU A 344 -24.55 0.88 -8.90
C LEU A 344 -23.28 1.70 -9.17
N VAL A 345 -23.16 2.33 -10.35
CA VAL A 345 -22.06 3.24 -10.68
C VAL A 345 -22.04 4.44 -9.72
N LEU A 346 -23.19 5.09 -9.50
CA LEU A 346 -23.29 6.21 -8.56
C LEU A 346 -23.03 5.78 -7.11
N PHE A 347 -23.50 4.59 -6.73
CA PHE A 347 -23.21 4.00 -5.43
C PHE A 347 -21.71 3.75 -5.25
N HIS A 348 -21.02 3.18 -6.24
CA HIS A 348 -19.56 3.01 -6.24
C HIS A 348 -18.86 4.36 -6.11
N CYS A 349 -19.28 5.37 -6.86
CA CYS A 349 -18.72 6.71 -6.74
C CYS A 349 -18.83 7.26 -5.31
N GLY A 350 -20.02 7.19 -4.72
CA GLY A 350 -20.25 7.61 -3.33
C GLY A 350 -19.44 6.80 -2.32
N LEU A 351 -19.38 5.47 -2.50
CA LEU A 351 -18.64 4.55 -1.66
C LEU A 351 -17.13 4.88 -1.68
N GLN A 352 -16.54 5.11 -2.86
CA GLN A 352 -15.12 5.40 -2.98
C GLN A 352 -14.71 6.77 -2.44
N VAL A 353 -15.64 7.73 -2.38
CA VAL A 353 -15.42 9.01 -1.67
C VAL A 353 -15.60 8.84 -0.16
N PHE A 354 -16.53 7.99 0.26
CA PHE A 354 -16.86 7.79 1.66
C PHE A 354 -15.83 6.96 2.43
N LEU A 355 -15.40 5.82 1.87
CA LEU A 355 -14.54 4.86 2.56
C LEU A 355 -13.23 5.49 3.08
N PRO A 356 -12.49 6.31 2.31
CA PRO A 356 -11.24 6.93 2.79
C PRO A 356 -11.38 7.87 3.99
N TYR A 357 -12.61 8.18 4.41
CA TYR A 357 -12.94 9.01 5.56
C TYR A 357 -13.87 8.30 6.56
N SER A 358 -14.18 7.02 6.38
CA SER A 358 -15.14 6.28 7.22
C SER A 358 -14.57 5.78 8.55
N HIS A 359 -13.35 6.20 8.91
CA HIS A 359 -12.60 5.70 10.09
C HIS A 359 -13.25 6.01 11.44
N PHE A 360 -14.22 6.94 11.47
CA PHE A 360 -15.05 7.18 12.64
C PHE A 360 -15.98 6.00 12.97
N ILE A 361 -16.25 5.12 12.00
CA ILE A 361 -17.00 3.87 12.19
C ILE A 361 -16.05 2.80 12.72
N THR A 362 -14.90 2.62 12.07
CA THR A 362 -13.99 1.51 12.33
C THR A 362 -12.86 1.88 13.29
N LYS A 363 -13.22 2.38 14.46
CA LYS A 363 -12.28 2.96 15.45
C LYS A 363 -11.22 1.98 15.95
N GLY A 364 -11.48 0.67 15.91
CA GLY A 364 -10.55 -0.36 16.38
C GLY A 364 -9.31 -0.53 15.50
N TYR A 365 -9.36 -0.04 14.25
CA TYR A 365 -8.19 -0.01 13.37
C TYR A 365 -7.42 1.31 13.44
N ASN A 366 -7.93 2.31 14.18
CA ASN A 366 -7.23 3.58 14.32
C ASN A 366 -6.09 3.42 15.34
N ASN A 367 -4.93 3.96 14.99
CA ASN A 367 -3.76 4.10 15.86
C ASN A 367 -3.36 5.58 15.89
N TRP A 368 -2.07 5.91 15.80
CA TRP A 368 -1.63 7.30 15.57
C TRP A 368 -2.09 7.88 14.22
N THR A 369 -2.48 7.00 13.29
CA THR A 369 -3.10 7.29 12.01
C THR A 369 -4.50 6.68 11.95
N ASN A 370 -5.37 7.24 11.11
CA ASN A 370 -6.75 6.80 11.02
C ASN A 370 -6.93 5.68 9.98
N GLY A 371 -7.62 4.62 10.38
CA GLY A 371 -8.03 3.53 9.50
C GLY A 371 -6.99 2.43 9.29
N LEU A 372 -7.46 1.34 8.68
CA LEU A 372 -6.60 0.26 8.23
C LEU A 372 -5.86 0.70 6.96
N TYR A 373 -4.55 0.42 6.90
CA TYR A 373 -3.72 0.85 5.78
C TYR A 373 -4.21 0.24 4.45
N GLY A 374 -4.29 1.07 3.41
CA GLY A 374 -4.47 0.63 2.01
C GLY A 374 -5.78 0.98 1.32
N TYR A 375 -6.88 1.35 2.01
CA TYR A 375 -8.11 1.80 1.31
C TYR A 375 -8.35 3.31 1.39
N SER A 376 -7.49 4.03 2.13
CA SER A 376 -7.62 5.47 2.40
C SER A 376 -6.89 6.38 1.42
N TRP A 377 -6.15 5.81 0.47
CA TRP A 377 -5.30 6.52 -0.50
C TRP A 377 -4.17 7.35 0.15
N ASP A 378 -3.76 7.00 1.37
CA ASP A 378 -2.65 7.63 2.12
C ASP A 378 -1.29 7.15 1.56
N MET A 379 -1.05 7.41 0.27
CA MET A 379 0.14 6.91 -0.43
C MET A 379 1.38 7.73 -0.04
N MET A 380 2.31 7.05 0.65
CA MET A 380 3.62 7.57 1.08
C MET A 380 3.55 8.75 2.06
N VAL A 381 2.45 8.91 2.80
CA VAL A 381 2.28 10.04 3.76
C VAL A 381 2.91 9.75 5.14
N HIS A 382 3.26 8.49 5.40
CA HIS A 382 3.79 8.04 6.68
C HIS A 382 5.07 7.22 6.48
N SER A 383 6.13 7.62 7.17
CA SER A 383 7.34 6.84 7.37
C SER A 383 7.36 6.33 8.81
N TRP A 384 7.65 5.04 8.96
CA TRP A 384 7.62 4.32 10.22
C TRP A 384 8.97 3.65 10.45
N ASP A 385 9.51 3.83 11.64
CA ASP A 385 10.58 3.00 12.18
C ASP A 385 10.03 2.27 13.40
N THR A 386 10.14 0.94 13.46
CA THR A 386 9.42 0.11 14.43
C THR A 386 10.29 -0.99 14.98
N VAL A 387 10.37 -1.04 16.32
CA VAL A 387 10.98 -2.12 17.09
C VAL A 387 9.89 -2.75 17.94
N VAL A 388 9.81 -4.08 17.89
CA VAL A 388 8.83 -4.86 18.65
C VAL A 388 9.58 -5.77 19.60
N ILE A 389 9.12 -5.81 20.85
CA ILE A 389 9.62 -6.74 21.88
C ILE A 389 8.44 -7.56 22.36
N ILE A 390 8.58 -8.87 22.36
CA ILE A 390 7.52 -9.80 22.75
C ILE A 390 7.97 -10.54 24.00
N LYS A 391 7.21 -10.38 25.09
CA LYS A 391 7.42 -11.09 26.35
C LYS A 391 6.27 -12.05 26.60
N VAL A 392 6.61 -13.32 26.80
CA VAL A 392 5.69 -14.39 27.21
C VAL A 392 5.97 -14.72 28.66
N VAL A 393 4.93 -14.70 29.50
CA VAL A 393 5.04 -15.03 30.93
C VAL A 393 4.25 -16.30 31.20
N ASP A 394 4.94 -17.32 31.72
CA ASP A 394 4.33 -18.50 32.30
C ASP A 394 3.88 -18.19 33.73
N ASN A 395 2.57 -18.03 33.93
CA ASN A 395 2.05 -17.63 35.23
C ASN A 395 2.15 -18.76 36.28
N GLU A 396 2.24 -20.02 35.85
CA GLU A 396 2.37 -21.17 36.76
C GLU A 396 3.83 -21.41 37.14
N ASN A 397 4.73 -21.41 36.16
CA ASN A 397 6.15 -21.70 36.39
C ASN A 397 6.97 -20.45 36.77
N GLN A 398 6.36 -19.25 36.74
CA GLN A 398 7.02 -17.96 37.01
C GLN A 398 8.26 -17.76 36.13
N ARG A 399 8.13 -18.09 34.84
CA ARG A 399 9.18 -17.94 33.84
C ARG A 399 8.80 -16.86 32.84
N GLU A 400 9.75 -16.02 32.49
CA GLU A 400 9.63 -15.05 31.40
C GLU A 400 10.48 -15.49 30.21
N LEU A 401 9.94 -15.36 29.01
CA LEU A 401 10.60 -15.71 27.77
C LEU A 401 10.41 -14.57 26.77
N PHE A 402 11.44 -14.29 25.99
CA PHE A 402 11.38 -13.32 24.92
C PHE A 402 11.34 -14.03 23.57
N VAL A 403 10.49 -13.54 22.67
CA VAL A 403 10.28 -14.14 21.35
C VAL A 403 10.70 -13.14 20.28
N ASP A 404 11.47 -13.61 19.30
CA ASP A 404 11.78 -12.82 18.12
C ASP A 404 10.46 -12.49 17.36
N PRO A 405 10.14 -11.19 17.16
CA PRO A 405 8.96 -10.77 16.41
C PRO A 405 8.84 -11.32 14.99
N GLN A 406 9.95 -11.71 14.37
CA GLN A 406 10.00 -12.24 13.01
C GLN A 406 10.00 -13.78 12.95
N ALA A 407 9.97 -14.46 14.10
CA ALA A 407 10.03 -15.92 14.17
C ALA A 407 8.84 -16.62 13.48
N LEU A 408 7.67 -15.97 13.45
CA LEU A 408 6.41 -16.54 12.97
C LEU A 408 5.76 -15.75 11.84
N THR A 409 6.34 -14.64 11.40
CA THR A 409 5.75 -13.82 10.33
C THR A 409 6.81 -12.98 9.64
N ASP A 410 6.56 -12.62 8.40
CA ASP A 410 7.47 -11.78 7.63
C ASP A 410 7.22 -10.29 7.95
N GLY A 411 8.28 -9.61 8.40
CA GLY A 411 8.27 -8.17 8.68
C GLY A 411 7.55 -7.77 9.97
N THR A 412 7.54 -6.48 10.25
CA THR A 412 7.12 -5.91 11.54
C THR A 412 5.88 -5.01 11.46
N ARG A 413 5.27 -4.84 10.28
CA ARG A 413 4.11 -3.95 10.07
C ARG A 413 2.90 -4.36 10.92
N TRP A 414 2.77 -5.64 11.25
CA TRP A 414 1.72 -6.09 12.16
C TRP A 414 1.82 -5.42 13.54
N GLY A 415 3.03 -5.05 13.97
CA GLY A 415 3.28 -4.40 15.25
C GLY A 415 2.67 -3.01 15.36
N ILE A 416 2.46 -2.29 14.27
CA ILE A 416 1.82 -0.96 14.30
C ILE A 416 0.28 -1.03 14.27
N HIS A 417 -0.31 -2.22 14.19
CA HIS A 417 -1.76 -2.41 14.10
C HIS A 417 -2.29 -3.25 15.26
N ALA A 418 -3.10 -2.64 16.12
CA ALA A 418 -3.53 -3.25 17.40
C ALA A 418 -4.25 -4.58 17.22
N ASP A 419 -5.08 -4.69 16.18
CA ASP A 419 -5.80 -5.90 15.84
C ASP A 419 -4.86 -7.02 15.41
N MET A 420 -3.79 -6.68 14.68
CA MET A 420 -2.76 -7.64 14.29
C MET A 420 -1.88 -8.04 15.47
N CYS A 421 -1.60 -7.16 16.43
CA CYS A 421 -0.92 -7.53 17.69
C CYS A 421 -1.73 -8.57 18.47
N VAL A 422 -3.05 -8.42 18.56
CA VAL A 422 -3.93 -9.41 19.20
C VAL A 422 -3.93 -10.73 18.43
N GLN A 423 -4.00 -10.68 17.09
CA GLN A 423 -3.91 -11.88 16.25
C GLN A 423 -2.55 -12.58 16.38
N TYR A 424 -1.46 -11.84 16.50
CA TYR A 424 -0.12 -12.38 16.74
C TYR A 424 -0.05 -13.08 18.10
N ALA A 425 -0.56 -12.45 19.17
CA ALA A 425 -0.60 -13.06 20.50
C ALA A 425 -1.38 -14.38 20.51
N GLN A 426 -2.54 -14.43 19.83
CA GLN A 426 -3.33 -15.66 19.67
C GLN A 426 -2.60 -16.73 18.85
N CYS A 427 -1.93 -16.34 17.77
CA CYS A 427 -1.12 -17.24 16.95
C CYS A 427 0.06 -17.81 17.75
N LEU A 428 0.78 -16.97 18.50
CA LEU A 428 1.87 -17.38 19.37
C LEU A 428 1.39 -18.40 20.42
N LYS A 429 0.26 -18.12 21.09
CA LYS A 429 -0.35 -19.06 22.03
C LYS A 429 -0.62 -20.43 21.40
N ARG A 430 -1.12 -20.46 20.16
CA ARG A 430 -1.41 -21.70 19.42
C ARG A 430 -0.15 -22.49 19.08
N ASN A 431 0.97 -21.82 18.80
CA ASN A 431 2.23 -22.48 18.44
C ASN A 431 3.03 -22.95 19.66
N VAL A 432 2.86 -22.27 20.79
CA VAL A 432 3.65 -22.48 22.00
C VAL A 432 2.97 -23.42 23.00
N ILE A 433 1.64 -23.44 23.05
CA ILE A 433 0.87 -24.43 23.83
C ILE A 433 0.66 -25.66 22.94
N PRO A 434 1.19 -26.84 23.31
CA PRO A 434 0.97 -28.05 22.53
C PRO A 434 -0.53 -28.35 22.44
N ASN A 435 -1.07 -28.48 21.24
CA ASN A 435 -2.41 -29.03 21.06
C ASN A 435 -2.36 -30.50 21.51
N THR A 436 -3.10 -30.82 22.57
CA THR A 436 -3.25 -32.18 23.12
C THR A 436 -3.76 -33.23 22.11
N ASP A 437 -4.23 -32.80 20.93
CA ASP A 437 -4.76 -33.67 19.87
C ASP A 437 -3.72 -34.17 18.87
N THR A 438 -2.49 -33.63 18.87
CA THR A 438 -1.38 -34.07 18.00
C THR A 438 -0.20 -34.53 18.84
N LEU A 439 -0.41 -35.59 19.62
CA LEU A 439 0.65 -36.29 20.34
C LEU A 439 1.47 -37.14 19.37
N ASP A 440 2.53 -36.55 18.80
CA ASP A 440 3.71 -37.32 18.43
C ASP A 440 4.48 -37.58 19.74
N THR A 441 4.37 -38.80 20.26
CA THR A 441 4.78 -39.21 21.62
C THR A 441 6.29 -39.20 21.88
N ASN A 442 7.08 -38.53 21.05
CA ASN A 442 8.54 -38.53 21.12
C ASN A 442 9.16 -37.18 21.51
N TYR A 443 8.38 -36.11 21.69
CA TYR A 443 8.91 -34.84 22.19
C TYR A 443 8.81 -34.76 23.72
N ASN A 444 9.83 -35.29 24.39
CA ASN A 444 10.05 -35.10 25.82
C ASN A 444 10.34 -33.61 26.11
N SER A 445 9.33 -32.80 26.43
CA SER A 445 9.57 -31.41 26.85
C SER A 445 9.46 -31.26 28.37
N LYS A 446 10.61 -31.38 29.04
CA LYS A 446 10.82 -30.79 30.38
C LYS A 446 10.72 -29.24 30.38
N GLU A 447 10.44 -28.64 29.23
CA GLU A 447 10.42 -27.20 28.96
C GLU A 447 9.11 -26.73 28.29
N SER A 448 8.04 -27.53 28.33
CA SER A 448 6.74 -27.05 27.85
C SER A 448 6.18 -25.97 28.78
N LEU A 449 5.77 -24.85 28.19
CA LEU A 449 5.06 -23.78 28.88
C LEU A 449 3.70 -24.29 29.40
N SER A 450 3.27 -23.75 30.53
CA SER A 450 1.94 -24.04 31.05
C SER A 450 0.84 -23.52 30.12
N SER A 451 -0.39 -23.99 30.32
CA SER A 451 -1.54 -23.49 29.56
C SER A 451 -1.92 -22.03 29.92
N ASN A 452 -1.47 -21.58 31.09
CA ASN A 452 -1.77 -20.27 31.65
C ASN A 452 -0.61 -19.29 31.37
N ILE A 453 -0.53 -18.83 30.12
CA ILE A 453 0.42 -17.81 29.70
C ILE A 453 -0.23 -16.42 29.58
N SER A 454 0.59 -15.38 29.76
CA SER A 454 0.28 -13.99 29.42
C SER A 454 1.23 -13.53 28.31
N VAL A 455 0.74 -12.72 27.37
CA VAL A 455 1.57 -12.20 26.25
C VAL A 455 1.54 -10.68 26.27
N TYR A 456 2.73 -10.10 26.38
CA TYR A 456 2.97 -8.66 26.40
C TYR A 456 3.76 -8.27 25.17
N ILE A 457 3.32 -7.24 24.46
CA ILE A 457 4.01 -6.74 23.26
C ILE A 457 4.31 -5.26 23.48
N ASP A 458 5.60 -4.94 23.56
CA ASP A 458 6.11 -3.57 23.65
C ASP A 458 6.54 -3.11 22.26
N VAL A 459 5.85 -2.09 21.74
CA VAL A 459 6.07 -1.58 20.39
C VAL A 459 6.61 -0.16 20.48
N TRP A 460 7.87 -0.01 20.13
CA TRP A 460 8.56 1.27 20.01
C TRP A 460 8.53 1.73 18.57
N CYS A 461 8.07 2.95 18.34
CA CYS A 461 7.86 3.43 16.99
C CYS A 461 8.16 4.92 16.84
N SER A 462 8.81 5.29 15.74
CA SER A 462 8.90 6.67 15.25
C SER A 462 7.98 6.85 14.04
N LEU A 463 7.21 7.94 14.06
CA LEU A 463 6.35 8.35 12.94
C LEU A 463 6.83 9.69 12.40
N ASN A 464 7.28 9.71 11.14
CA ASN A 464 7.72 10.92 10.43
C ASN A 464 8.79 11.70 11.23
N LYS A 465 9.92 11.06 11.55
CA LYS A 465 11.06 11.66 12.30
C LYS A 465 10.70 12.23 13.68
N ARG A 466 9.65 11.73 14.34
CA ARG A 466 9.41 12.03 15.77
C ARG A 466 10.36 11.22 16.64
N PHE A 467 10.38 11.53 17.93
CA PHE A 467 10.94 10.63 18.93
C PHE A 467 10.37 9.21 18.76
N THR A 468 11.23 8.22 18.91
CA THR A 468 10.79 6.84 19.07
C THR A 468 10.12 6.71 20.43
N GLN A 469 8.87 6.25 20.44
CA GLN A 469 8.05 6.17 21.66
C GLN A 469 7.19 4.92 21.65
N ARG A 470 6.65 4.56 22.81
CA ARG A 470 5.72 3.42 22.93
C ARG A 470 4.39 3.71 22.25
N MET A 471 3.95 2.80 21.40
CA MET A 471 2.61 2.82 20.78
C MET A 471 1.56 2.19 21.68
N TYR A 472 1.90 1.12 22.40
CA TYR A 472 0.98 0.37 23.23
C TYR A 472 1.48 0.31 24.67
N ASN A 473 0.56 0.15 25.63
CA ASN A 473 0.92 -0.12 27.01
C ASN A 473 1.57 -1.52 27.11
N PRO A 474 2.88 -1.63 27.42
CA PRO A 474 3.60 -2.91 27.46
C PRO A 474 3.12 -3.83 28.59
N ASN A 475 2.40 -3.32 29.59
CA ASN A 475 1.89 -4.11 30.71
C ASN A 475 0.50 -4.68 30.46
N TYR A 476 -0.04 -4.51 29.24
CA TYR A 476 -1.35 -5.01 28.87
C TYR A 476 -1.26 -6.42 28.28
N ASP A 477 -1.95 -7.41 28.88
CA ASP A 477 -1.98 -8.79 28.40
C ASP A 477 -2.88 -8.93 27.16
N LEU A 478 -2.27 -9.10 25.99
CA LEU A 478 -2.99 -9.14 24.72
C LEU A 478 -3.82 -10.41 24.52
N LEU A 479 -3.60 -11.46 25.31
CA LEU A 479 -4.49 -12.63 25.29
C LEU A 479 -5.83 -12.37 25.97
N LYS A 480 -5.92 -11.32 26.79
CA LYS A 480 -7.15 -10.87 27.48
C LYS A 480 -7.71 -9.56 26.92
N ALA A 481 -7.10 -9.03 25.85
CA ALA A 481 -7.50 -7.78 25.22
C ALA A 481 -8.92 -7.81 24.66
N ASN A 482 -9.71 -6.78 24.99
CA ASN A 482 -11.05 -6.60 24.45
C ASN A 482 -10.99 -5.74 23.18
N TRP A 483 -10.50 -6.31 22.08
CA TRP A 483 -10.46 -5.62 20.80
C TRP A 483 -11.80 -5.70 20.04
N SER A 484 -12.22 -4.60 19.43
CA SER A 484 -13.39 -4.55 18.54
C SER A 484 -13.15 -3.59 17.37
N PRO A 485 -13.60 -3.91 16.13
CA PRO A 485 -13.48 -3.00 14.99
C PRO A 485 -14.11 -1.62 15.21
N PHE A 486 -15.11 -1.51 16.09
CA PHE A 486 -15.93 -0.30 16.25
C PHE A 486 -15.61 0.53 17.50
N GLN A 487 -14.72 0.04 18.37
CA GLN A 487 -14.34 0.73 19.61
C GLN A 487 -12.87 1.18 19.54
N PRO A 488 -12.51 2.32 20.17
CA PRO A 488 -11.12 2.70 20.31
C PRO A 488 -10.30 1.63 21.05
N VAL A 489 -9.03 1.50 20.69
CA VAL A 489 -8.09 0.58 21.34
C VAL A 489 -7.73 1.12 22.72
N GLU A 490 -8.08 0.39 23.79
CA GLU A 490 -7.93 0.87 25.17
C GLU A 490 -6.48 0.91 25.69
N TRP A 491 -5.59 0.12 25.08
CA TRP A 491 -4.16 0.08 25.44
C TRP A 491 -3.26 0.87 24.49
N LEU A 492 -3.83 1.65 23.57
CA LEU A 492 -3.09 2.55 22.69
C LEU A 492 -2.65 3.79 23.48
N LEU A 493 -1.35 4.10 23.40
CA LEU A 493 -0.77 5.30 23.99
C LEU A 493 -0.81 6.47 22.98
N PRO A 494 -1.06 7.70 23.45
CA PRO A 494 -1.25 8.86 22.56
C PRO A 494 0.07 9.33 21.93
N LEU A 495 0.06 9.64 20.64
CA LEU A 495 1.21 10.24 19.96
C LEU A 495 1.63 11.54 20.66
N LEU A 496 2.89 11.64 21.12
CA LEU A 496 3.41 12.80 21.85
C LEU A 496 3.68 14.01 20.92
N THR A 497 2.61 14.61 20.42
CA THR A 497 2.66 15.73 19.47
C THR A 497 3.21 17.04 20.06
N GLU A 498 3.22 17.17 21.38
CA GLU A 498 3.79 18.31 22.11
C GLU A 498 5.29 18.49 21.86
N TYR A 499 5.99 17.41 21.49
CA TYR A 499 7.42 17.42 21.21
C TYR A 499 7.75 17.54 19.71
N ASN A 500 6.77 17.81 18.84
CA ASN A 500 7.02 17.95 17.39
C ASN A 500 8.08 19.02 17.06
N ASN A 501 8.18 20.08 17.88
CA ASN A 501 9.15 21.16 17.69
C ASN A 501 10.61 20.71 17.88
N PHE A 502 10.83 19.58 18.56
CA PHE A 502 12.18 19.02 18.72
C PHE A 502 12.77 18.50 17.41
N ARG A 503 11.97 18.25 16.36
CA ARG A 503 12.48 17.73 15.08
C ARG A 503 13.65 18.54 14.52
N VAL A 504 13.55 19.86 14.54
CA VAL A 504 14.62 20.75 14.07
C VAL A 504 15.88 20.59 14.92
N GLN A 505 15.71 20.51 16.24
CA GLN A 505 16.82 20.29 17.16
C GLN A 505 17.43 18.88 16.98
N MET A 506 16.60 17.87 16.77
CA MET A 506 17.02 16.49 16.52
C MET A 506 17.81 16.40 15.22
N ASP A 507 17.34 17.01 14.13
CA ASP A 507 18.08 17.04 12.86
C ASP A 507 19.44 17.75 13.05
N THR A 508 19.51 18.86 13.79
CA THR A 508 20.78 19.55 14.11
C THR A 508 21.73 18.66 14.92
N ILE A 509 21.22 17.98 15.95
CA ILE A 509 22.01 17.06 16.78
C ILE A 509 22.49 15.88 15.92
N SER A 510 21.65 15.32 15.06
CA SER A 510 22.03 14.25 14.14
C SER A 510 23.18 14.66 13.24
N GLU A 511 23.10 15.85 12.61
CA GLU A 511 24.19 16.37 11.77
C GLU A 511 25.49 16.54 12.56
N GLU A 512 25.42 17.05 13.79
CA GLU A 512 26.58 17.18 14.67
C GLU A 512 27.18 15.80 14.99
N VAL A 513 26.36 14.83 15.42
CA VAL A 513 26.79 13.48 15.76
C VAL A 513 27.39 12.77 14.54
N TYR A 514 26.77 12.87 13.37
CA TYR A 514 27.30 12.29 12.13
C TYR A 514 28.63 12.91 11.69
N SER A 515 28.98 14.11 12.18
CA SER A 515 30.27 14.74 11.91
C SER A 515 31.41 14.20 12.79
N TRP A 516 31.11 13.49 13.89
CA TRP A 516 32.12 12.98 14.82
C TRP A 516 32.92 11.83 14.22
N SER A 517 32.25 10.86 13.59
CA SER A 517 32.88 9.79 12.82
C SER A 517 31.91 9.22 11.76
N PRO A 518 32.41 8.46 10.77
CA PRO A 518 31.55 7.75 9.82
C PRO A 518 30.65 6.67 10.46
N THR A 519 30.96 6.26 11.69
CA THR A 519 30.28 5.17 12.42
C THR A 519 29.45 5.67 13.59
N SER A 520 29.46 6.97 13.87
CA SER A 520 28.66 7.57 14.93
C SER A 520 27.21 7.77 14.49
N ASP A 521 26.29 7.52 15.42
CA ASP A 521 24.85 7.57 15.18
C ASP A 521 24.12 8.03 16.45
N VAL A 522 22.86 8.45 16.28
CA VAL A 522 22.03 8.95 17.37
C VAL A 522 20.62 8.40 17.29
N MET A 523 20.10 7.97 18.44
CA MET A 523 18.72 7.52 18.60
C MET A 523 18.00 8.41 19.60
N PHE A 524 16.84 8.95 19.20
CA PHE A 524 16.01 9.80 20.04
C PHE A 524 14.80 9.03 20.55
N VAL A 525 14.60 9.04 21.87
CA VAL A 525 13.55 8.28 22.55
C VAL A 525 12.71 9.20 23.43
N ALA A 526 11.41 8.94 23.48
CA ALA A 526 10.50 9.54 24.45
C ALA A 526 9.66 8.43 25.12
N ASP A 527 9.54 8.46 26.45
CA ASP A 527 8.73 7.50 27.19
C ASP A 527 7.80 8.20 28.19
N TYR A 528 6.71 7.53 28.53
CA TYR A 528 5.62 8.08 29.34
C TYR A 528 5.93 7.98 30.84
N PRO A 529 5.32 8.83 31.68
CA PRO A 529 5.45 8.76 33.14
C PRO A 529 5.15 7.37 33.71
N GLY A 530 6.00 6.90 34.62
CA GLY A 530 5.82 5.63 35.33
C GLY A 530 6.19 4.39 34.54
N PHE A 531 6.71 4.55 33.32
CA PHE A 531 7.21 3.46 32.50
C PHE A 531 8.72 3.29 32.62
N THR A 532 9.15 2.05 32.39
CA THR A 532 10.56 1.65 32.37
C THR A 532 10.91 1.11 31.00
N LEU A 533 11.99 1.61 30.41
CA LEU A 533 12.66 1.03 29.25
C LEU A 533 13.80 0.16 29.77
N GLU A 534 13.75 -1.13 29.47
CA GLU A 534 14.88 -2.05 29.66
C GLU A 534 15.53 -2.27 28.30
N ASN A 535 16.84 -2.05 28.22
CA ASN A 535 17.59 -2.17 26.97
C ASN A 535 18.91 -2.90 27.20
N PHE A 536 19.35 -3.63 26.19
CA PHE A 536 20.64 -4.32 26.17
C PHE A 536 21.47 -3.78 25.01
N ILE A 537 22.64 -3.23 25.32
CA ILE A 537 23.57 -2.72 24.32
C ILE A 537 24.62 -3.81 24.04
N LYS A 538 24.61 -4.37 22.83
CA LYS A 538 25.59 -5.37 22.40
C LYS A 538 27.00 -4.79 22.29
N ASP A 539 28.00 -5.66 22.33
CA ASP A 539 29.44 -5.31 22.16
C ASP A 539 29.82 -4.93 20.71
N ASP A 540 28.86 -4.51 19.89
CA ASP A 540 29.09 -3.95 18.56
C ASP A 540 29.32 -2.43 18.56
N LEU A 541 29.14 -1.78 19.72
CA LEU A 541 29.41 -0.37 19.96
C LEU A 541 30.76 -0.17 20.66
N GLU A 542 31.48 0.91 20.33
CA GLU A 542 32.71 1.33 21.01
C GLU A 542 32.41 2.15 22.27
N ASN A 543 31.42 3.03 22.17
CA ASN A 543 30.92 3.84 23.27
C ASN A 543 29.44 4.16 23.05
N ALA A 544 28.73 4.41 24.15
CA ALA A 544 27.37 4.91 24.14
C ALA A 544 27.21 5.92 25.28
N THR A 545 26.49 7.01 25.03
CA THR A 545 26.18 8.04 26.02
C THR A 545 24.70 8.33 26.00
N LEU A 546 24.08 8.35 27.18
CA LEU A 546 22.70 8.75 27.40
C LEU A 546 22.65 10.22 27.76
N THR A 547 21.83 11.01 27.09
CA THR A 547 21.61 12.43 27.41
C THR A 547 20.13 12.75 27.54
N VAL A 548 19.74 13.44 28.61
CA VAL A 548 18.35 13.87 28.83
C VAL A 548 18.09 15.20 28.13
N LEU A 549 17.11 15.23 27.21
CA LEU A 549 16.71 16.42 26.48
C LEU A 549 15.57 17.18 27.16
N GLU A 550 14.64 16.44 27.78
CA GLU A 550 13.49 16.99 28.52
C GLU A 550 13.04 16.00 29.60
N GLY A 551 12.50 16.50 30.72
CA GLY A 551 12.03 15.68 31.83
C GLY A 551 13.13 15.19 32.78
N THR A 552 12.78 14.18 33.57
CA THR A 552 13.68 13.56 34.57
C THR A 552 13.56 12.05 34.46
N ILE A 553 14.71 11.38 34.43
CA ILE A 553 14.81 9.92 34.39
C ILE A 553 15.68 9.39 35.53
N VAL A 554 15.49 8.13 35.89
CA VAL A 554 16.45 7.36 36.70
C VAL A 554 17.06 6.31 35.80
N TYR A 555 18.38 6.38 35.65
CA TYR A 555 19.19 5.38 34.97
C TYR A 555 19.67 4.35 35.99
N GLU A 556 19.34 3.08 35.79
CA GLU A 556 19.67 1.98 36.68
C GLU A 556 20.50 0.93 35.93
N ILE A 557 21.64 0.54 36.51
CA ILE A 557 22.46 -0.58 36.04
C ILE A 557 22.42 -1.69 37.09
N GLU A 558 22.32 -2.93 36.63
CA GLU A 558 22.49 -4.10 37.48
C GLU A 558 23.95 -4.54 37.51
N ASN A 559 24.58 -4.50 38.69
CA ASN A 559 25.97 -4.90 38.83
C ASN A 559 26.08 -6.44 38.87
N ILE A 560 26.62 -7.02 37.79
CA ILE A 560 26.75 -8.47 37.56
C ILE A 560 27.44 -9.20 38.73
N GLY A 561 28.36 -8.53 39.45
CA GLY A 561 29.12 -9.13 40.55
C GLY A 561 28.45 -9.08 41.92
N THR A 562 27.48 -8.18 42.13
CA THR A 562 26.89 -7.93 43.46
C THR A 562 25.37 -8.09 43.52
N LEU A 563 24.69 -8.20 42.37
CA LEU A 563 23.23 -8.21 42.25
C LEU A 563 22.57 -6.99 42.93
N GLN A 564 23.32 -5.91 43.13
CA GLN A 564 22.81 -4.63 43.61
C GLN A 564 22.62 -3.70 42.41
N SER A 565 21.46 -3.06 42.35
CA SER A 565 21.18 -2.05 41.35
C SER A 565 21.48 -0.65 41.87
N GLN A 566 22.18 0.14 41.07
CA GLN A 566 22.49 1.53 41.39
C GLN A 566 21.70 2.45 40.45
N GLY A 567 20.76 3.21 41.02
CA GLY A 567 19.97 4.21 40.31
C GLY A 567 20.62 5.60 40.38
N ILE A 568 20.81 6.24 39.23
CA ILE A 568 21.31 7.61 39.09
C ILE A 568 20.20 8.47 38.49
N THR A 569 19.80 9.53 39.19
CA THR A 569 18.80 10.48 38.68
C THR A 569 19.45 11.48 37.73
N LEU A 570 18.92 11.59 36.51
CA LEU A 570 19.35 12.53 35.49
C LEU A 570 18.21 13.48 35.14
N ASN A 571 18.52 14.76 35.12
CA ASN A 571 17.64 15.85 34.71
C ASN A 571 18.03 16.37 33.33
N LYS A 572 17.16 17.18 32.74
CA LYS A 572 17.42 17.91 31.49
C LYS A 572 18.85 18.48 31.40
N GLY A 573 19.53 18.17 30.32
CA GLY A 573 20.90 18.59 29.99
C GLY A 573 22.00 17.76 30.63
N GLN A 574 21.67 16.78 31.49
CA GLN A 574 22.64 15.87 32.07
C GLN A 574 22.86 14.65 31.17
N SER A 575 24.10 14.16 31.15
CA SER A 575 24.53 13.00 30.36
C SER A 575 25.32 12.01 31.22
N ILE A 576 25.26 10.73 30.86
CA ILE A 576 26.04 9.66 31.48
C ILE A 576 26.54 8.67 30.42
N PRO A 577 27.78 8.17 30.50
CA PRO A 577 28.22 7.05 29.68
C PRO A 577 27.44 5.78 30.06
N ILE A 578 27.13 4.95 29.07
CA ILE A 578 26.41 3.68 29.24
C ILE A 578 27.41 2.54 29.15
N GLU A 579 27.29 1.58 30.07
CA GLU A 579 28.06 0.35 30.04
C GLU A 579 27.62 -0.53 28.86
N ILE A 580 28.59 -0.99 28.06
CA ILE A 580 28.36 -1.88 26.91
C ILE A 580 28.34 -3.34 27.40
N ASP A 581 27.60 -4.20 26.73
CA ASP A 581 27.41 -5.62 27.08
C ASP A 581 26.72 -5.81 28.45
N ALA A 582 25.91 -4.82 28.84
CA ALA A 582 25.15 -4.80 30.08
C ALA A 582 23.69 -4.40 29.83
N PHE A 583 22.80 -4.88 30.70
CA PHE A 583 21.42 -4.40 30.77
C PHE A 583 21.36 -3.11 31.57
N HIS A 584 20.60 -2.14 31.05
CA HIS A 584 20.25 -0.95 31.79
C HIS A 584 18.76 -0.66 31.71
N LYS A 585 18.27 -0.01 32.76
CA LYS A 585 16.88 0.42 32.90
C LYS A 585 16.81 1.92 32.95
N ILE A 586 15.87 2.50 32.21
CA ILE A 586 15.54 3.92 32.25
C ILE A 586 14.12 4.05 32.76
N HIS A 587 13.96 4.68 33.92
CA HIS A 587 12.66 4.94 34.53
C HIS A 587 12.28 6.39 34.30
N THR A 588 11.11 6.62 33.70
CA THR A 588 10.58 7.98 33.54
C THR A 588 9.83 8.38 34.82
N ILE A 589 10.43 9.25 35.63
CA ILE A 589 9.89 9.64 36.94
C ILE A 589 9.21 11.01 36.96
N SER A 590 9.37 11.80 35.89
CA SER A 590 8.67 13.08 35.75
C SER A 590 7.16 12.87 35.54
N ASN A 591 6.37 13.88 35.91
CA ASN A 591 4.91 13.89 35.69
C ASN A 591 4.53 14.03 34.20
N THR A 592 5.45 14.47 33.37
CA THR A 592 5.34 14.55 31.91
C THR A 592 6.29 13.54 31.27
N PRO A 593 6.05 13.12 30.01
CA PRO A 593 6.97 12.24 29.30
C PRO A 593 8.40 12.81 29.31
N SER A 594 9.40 11.94 29.41
CA SER A 594 10.81 12.32 29.33
C SER A 594 11.34 12.02 27.93
N CYS A 595 12.13 12.95 27.40
CA CYS A 595 12.82 12.81 26.11
C CYS A 595 14.31 12.69 26.36
N PHE A 596 14.95 11.70 25.76
CA PHE A 596 16.37 11.45 25.89
C PHE A 596 16.94 10.91 24.58
N MET A 597 18.26 10.95 24.46
CA MET A 597 18.96 10.44 23.29
C MET A 597 20.11 9.53 23.69
N TYR A 598 20.37 8.56 22.83
CA TYR A 598 21.58 7.75 22.83
C TYR A 598 22.47 8.22 21.69
N THR A 599 23.68 8.64 22.00
CA THR A 599 24.73 8.86 21.00
C THR A 599 25.76 7.75 21.11
N PHE A 600 26.15 7.11 20.01
CA PHE A 600 27.04 5.96 20.03
C PHE A 600 27.88 5.86 18.76
N SER A 601 29.04 5.19 18.87
CA SER A 601 29.91 4.86 17.74
C SER A 601 29.96 3.35 17.53
N LYS A 602 29.68 2.89 16.32
CA LYS A 602 29.79 1.45 15.96
C LYS A 602 31.26 1.07 15.75
N LYS A 603 31.64 -0.15 16.17
CA LYS A 603 32.94 -0.75 15.83
C LYS A 603 33.02 -0.93 14.31
N ASP A 604 34.20 -0.72 13.71
CA ASP A 604 34.41 -0.86 12.26
C ASP A 604 33.96 -2.23 11.77
N ILE A 605 32.75 -2.32 11.22
CA ILE A 605 32.35 -3.40 10.35
C ILE A 605 32.87 -3.01 8.98
N VAL A 606 33.77 -3.82 8.41
CA VAL A 606 34.17 -3.74 7.00
C VAL A 606 32.93 -3.98 6.14
N GLY A 607 32.14 -2.93 5.95
CA GLY A 607 30.96 -2.92 5.10
C GLY A 607 31.40 -2.74 3.67
N THR A 608 31.10 -3.74 2.84
CA THR A 608 31.16 -3.62 1.39
C THR A 608 30.39 -2.38 0.97
N THR A 609 31.09 -1.39 0.42
CA THR A 609 30.48 -0.28 -0.30
C THR A 609 29.69 -0.86 -1.47
N ASP A 610 28.37 -0.95 -1.31
CA ASP A 610 27.48 -1.20 -2.44
C ASP A 610 27.69 -0.07 -3.44
N ILE A 611 28.28 -0.43 -4.57
CA ILE A 611 28.43 0.46 -5.72
C ILE A 611 27.01 0.82 -6.13
N LYS A 612 26.60 2.08 -5.88
CA LYS A 612 25.34 2.65 -6.36
C LYS A 612 25.37 2.63 -7.89
N ALA A 613 24.92 1.53 -8.48
CA ALA A 613 24.74 1.42 -9.92
C ALA A 613 23.70 2.46 -10.34
N ALA A 614 24.05 3.30 -11.32
CA ALA A 614 23.09 4.17 -11.98
C ALA A 614 22.21 3.28 -12.87
N TYR A 615 21.03 2.91 -12.36
CA TYR A 615 20.03 2.18 -13.14
C TYR A 615 19.42 3.12 -14.20
N ALA A 616 19.08 2.61 -15.39
CA ALA A 616 18.40 3.41 -16.41
C ALA A 616 16.94 3.71 -15.98
N PRO A 617 16.12 4.46 -16.73
CA PRO A 617 14.79 4.85 -16.24
C PRO A 617 13.70 3.75 -16.32
N PHE A 618 14.01 2.53 -16.79
CA PHE A 618 13.00 1.48 -17.05
C PHE A 618 13.27 0.15 -16.30
N PRO A 619 12.90 0.03 -14.99
CA PRO A 619 13.17 -1.17 -14.18
C PRO A 619 12.53 -2.43 -14.73
N LEU A 620 11.37 -2.26 -15.39
CA LEU A 620 10.60 -3.36 -15.94
C LEU A 620 11.38 -4.17 -16.99
N ILE A 621 12.32 -3.53 -17.71
CA ILE A 621 13.14 -4.18 -18.73
C ILE A 621 14.47 -4.68 -18.15
N GLU A 622 15.10 -3.91 -17.28
CA GLU A 622 16.41 -4.27 -16.69
C GLU A 622 16.35 -5.57 -15.87
N ASN A 623 15.32 -5.70 -15.04
CA ASN A 623 15.20 -6.84 -14.13
C ASN A 623 14.50 -8.03 -14.80
N MET A 624 14.34 -8.04 -16.13
CA MET A 624 13.57 -9.06 -16.85
C MET A 624 13.98 -10.50 -16.49
N VAL A 625 15.28 -10.75 -16.24
CA VAL A 625 15.77 -12.05 -15.78
C VAL A 625 15.18 -12.43 -14.42
N GLU A 626 15.29 -11.57 -13.41
CA GLU A 626 14.72 -11.78 -12.07
C GLU A 626 13.19 -11.99 -12.11
N ARG A 627 12.51 -11.25 -13.00
CA ARG A 627 11.07 -11.39 -13.23
C ARG A 627 10.72 -12.75 -13.83
N MET A 628 11.51 -13.20 -14.80
CA MET A 628 11.37 -14.53 -15.39
C MET A 628 11.64 -15.63 -14.36
N GLU A 629 12.66 -15.49 -13.52
CA GLU A 629 12.95 -16.41 -12.42
C GLU A 629 11.79 -16.47 -11.42
N SER A 630 11.25 -15.31 -11.02
CA SER A 630 10.08 -15.22 -10.14
C SER A 630 8.85 -15.93 -10.73
N ALA A 631 8.61 -15.73 -12.03
CA ALA A 631 7.52 -16.42 -12.73
C ALA A 631 7.76 -17.93 -12.80
N LEU A 632 8.99 -18.38 -13.07
CA LEU A 632 9.36 -19.80 -13.09
C LEU A 632 9.19 -20.46 -11.72
N LEU A 633 9.55 -19.76 -10.64
CA LEU A 633 9.35 -20.23 -9.26
C LEU A 633 7.86 -20.39 -8.95
N MET A 634 7.03 -19.39 -9.26
CA MET A 634 5.58 -19.49 -9.10
C MET A 634 5.00 -20.69 -9.86
N TRP A 635 5.38 -20.87 -11.12
CA TRP A 635 4.95 -22.02 -11.90
C TRP A 635 5.46 -23.36 -11.36
N THR A 636 6.63 -23.37 -10.73
CA THR A 636 7.15 -24.55 -10.04
C THR A 636 6.28 -24.91 -8.84
N HIS A 637 5.87 -23.94 -8.02
CA HIS A 637 4.94 -24.17 -6.90
C HIS A 637 3.58 -24.68 -7.37
N ILE A 638 3.03 -24.08 -8.42
CA ILE A 638 1.79 -24.52 -9.07
C ILE A 638 1.91 -25.96 -9.55
N LYS A 639 2.96 -26.25 -10.33
CA LYS A 639 3.26 -27.58 -10.86
C LYS A 639 3.34 -28.61 -9.74
N ASN A 640 4.17 -28.36 -8.73
CA ASN A 640 4.38 -29.27 -7.60
C ASN A 640 3.07 -29.53 -6.84
N SER A 641 2.25 -28.50 -6.63
CA SER A 641 0.95 -28.64 -5.97
C SER A 641 -0.05 -29.45 -6.80
N VAL A 642 -0.13 -29.22 -8.11
CA VAL A 642 -0.96 -30.01 -9.02
C VAL A 642 -0.52 -31.47 -9.02
N PHE A 643 0.77 -31.76 -9.17
CA PHE A 643 1.28 -33.12 -9.17
C PHE A 643 1.06 -33.83 -7.83
N ASN A 644 1.18 -33.12 -6.71
CA ASN A 644 0.89 -33.68 -5.40
C ASN A 644 -0.59 -34.02 -5.24
N ILE A 645 -1.50 -33.09 -5.58
CA ILE A 645 -2.93 -33.27 -5.39
C ILE A 645 -3.48 -34.39 -6.26
N PHE A 646 -3.09 -34.45 -7.54
CA PHE A 646 -3.66 -35.41 -8.49
C PHE A 646 -2.90 -36.73 -8.59
N PHE A 647 -1.60 -36.75 -8.28
CA PHE A 647 -0.75 -37.93 -8.48
C PHE A 647 0.06 -38.34 -7.24
N GLY A 648 -0.08 -37.62 -6.11
CA GLY A 648 0.63 -37.95 -4.86
C GLY A 648 2.14 -37.73 -4.90
N ILE A 649 2.66 -37.00 -5.89
CA ILE A 649 4.10 -36.77 -6.02
C ILE A 649 4.58 -35.82 -4.90
N PRO A 650 5.62 -36.17 -4.13
CA PRO A 650 6.15 -35.30 -3.09
C PRO A 650 6.84 -34.06 -3.68
N TYR A 651 6.96 -33.01 -2.87
CA TYR A 651 7.62 -31.77 -3.22
C TYR A 651 8.45 -31.25 -2.05
N GLU A 652 9.45 -30.43 -2.36
CA GLU A 652 10.27 -29.73 -1.38
C GLU A 652 9.80 -28.27 -1.26
N LEU A 653 9.82 -27.75 -0.03
CA LEU A 653 9.54 -26.36 0.28
C LEU A 653 10.81 -25.71 0.81
N ARG A 654 11.05 -24.45 0.45
CA ARG A 654 12.05 -23.66 1.16
C ARG A 654 11.54 -23.38 2.57
N SER A 655 12.45 -23.39 3.54
CA SER A 655 12.15 -22.96 4.90
C SER A 655 12.95 -21.69 5.21
N ARG A 656 12.40 -20.85 6.09
CA ARG A 656 13.18 -19.75 6.67
C ARG A 656 14.20 -20.37 7.61
N ILE A 657 15.47 -20.00 7.46
CA ILE A 657 16.51 -20.39 8.42
C ILE A 657 16.14 -19.71 9.74
N LYS A 658 15.57 -20.48 10.67
CA LYS A 658 15.43 -20.04 12.05
C LYS A 658 16.85 -20.02 12.59
N TYR A 659 17.45 -18.84 12.73
CA TYR A 659 18.66 -18.74 13.53
C TYR A 659 18.27 -19.26 14.92
N GLU A 660 18.82 -20.40 15.30
CA GLU A 660 18.82 -20.83 16.70
C GLU A 660 19.57 -19.73 17.46
N ALA A 661 18.80 -18.88 18.15
CA ALA A 661 19.31 -17.90 19.09
C ALA A 661 19.45 -18.55 20.46
#